data_AF-A0A1R3UXH4-F1
#
_entry.id   AF-A0A1R3UXH4-F1
#
_cell.length_a   1.000
_cell.length_b   1.000
_cell.length_c   1.000
_cell.angle_alpha   90.00
_cell.angle_beta   90.00
_cell.angle_gamma   90.00
#
_symmetry.space_group_name_H-M   'P 1'
#
loop_
_entity.id
_entity.type
_entity.pdbx_description
1 polymer ?
#
loop_
_entity_poly.entity_id
_entity_poly.type
_entity_poly.pdbx_seq_one_letter_code
_entity_poly.pdbx_strand_id
1 'polypeptide(L)'
;METVPHAVDPNRAAQHGSVVMRLLDEIFPLVEGVYVDLHKNPELSHSEQRTASVVAEWLTRTGYEVHKGVGGNGVVGILRNGPGPTVMLRADMDALPLEEKTGLPYASTAKAVDDEGAEVPVMHACGHDAHTACLVGVADLLSETRQEWTGTLMVVAQPGEETLDGAQGMIDDGLYDRFGRPDVILGQHLGPQPAGLISHRAGIILGAANAYRVRIYGEGGHASQPHTTVDPVLIAANIVSRLQGVVSREISPSEMAVLTVGRIQAGTKANIIPDEAYLEISTRALNENVTNQLERAIERIVRAEAAASGAGREPEVERFQGSGVTHNDPVSTSDVASSHLAYFGEEYVIHLPDPSPSTEDFCRFGLPEDPQPIPYVFWFVGATPHDVWEAASGDTPYEKMGNVPSNHSPYFSPAREPTLRAGLAALTVAALSYLGGENKNPSRPSLPPTEVPAGPAFAGPAPIETSDPRATTGGGESLAPAEAYAAPDPVADDLTGPPPGPQYVPSGPQDAYPGPVSPAESESDPLAGPPPTGSPFGESNDAYDSAFLASSWPAPDEPAVESTADADMGAVMGEQDREPYDEWRNGRGEESTLSADMAALMDGEMAPPPPSGPPAGPAYGGPPPMGGAHDAPPPPEVDDDRPDSQYRY
;
A
#
# COMPACT_ATOMS: atom_id res chain seq x y z
N MET A 1 14.65 14.06 -22.92
CA MET A 1 13.43 14.72 -22.43
C MET A 1 13.81 16.14 -22.08
N GLU A 2 13.29 17.10 -22.83
CA GLU A 2 13.42 18.52 -22.50
C GLU A 2 12.65 18.81 -21.20
N THR A 3 13.11 19.81 -20.46
CA THR A 3 12.62 20.30 -19.16
C THR A 3 11.12 20.10 -18.93
N VAL A 4 10.74 19.53 -17.77
CA VAL A 4 9.33 19.44 -17.34
C VAL A 4 8.77 20.86 -17.24
N PRO A 5 7.74 21.23 -18.00
CA PRO A 5 7.26 22.61 -18.03
C PRO A 5 6.69 23.02 -16.66
N HIS A 6 7.05 24.24 -16.24
CA HIS A 6 6.57 24.84 -14.99
C HIS A 6 5.10 25.19 -15.09
N ALA A 7 4.26 24.53 -14.29
CA ALA A 7 2.83 24.80 -14.07
C ALA A 7 1.93 24.88 -15.32
N VAL A 8 0.71 24.34 -15.20
CA VAL A 8 -0.35 24.50 -16.20
C VAL A 8 -0.48 25.99 -16.56
N ASP A 9 -0.11 26.38 -17.79
CA ASP A 9 -0.28 27.75 -18.28
C ASP A 9 -1.78 28.08 -18.20
N PRO A 10 -2.19 29.06 -17.37
CA PRO A 10 -3.59 29.41 -17.19
C PRO A 10 -4.30 29.76 -18.51
N ASN A 11 -3.55 30.11 -19.55
CA ASN A 11 -4.07 30.57 -20.84
C ASN A 11 -4.35 29.44 -21.86
N ARG A 12 -3.98 28.18 -21.59
CA ARG A 12 -4.17 27.06 -22.55
C ARG A 12 -5.55 26.38 -22.50
N ALA A 13 -6.39 26.67 -21.50
CA ALA A 13 -7.69 26.01 -21.27
C ALA A 13 -8.86 26.56 -22.13
N ALA A 14 -8.73 26.59 -23.46
CA ALA A 14 -9.80 26.99 -24.38
C ALA A 14 -10.22 25.81 -25.26
N GLN A 15 -11.27 25.07 -24.89
CA GLN A 15 -12.59 25.27 -25.52
C GLN A 15 -13.79 24.97 -24.60
N HIS A 16 -13.56 24.56 -23.36
CA HIS A 16 -14.57 24.48 -22.27
C HIS A 16 -14.07 25.09 -20.94
N GLY A 17 -12.82 25.55 -20.88
CA GLY A 17 -12.09 25.82 -19.62
C GLY A 17 -12.22 27.23 -19.03
N SER A 18 -12.86 28.21 -19.68
CA SER A 18 -12.89 29.60 -19.18
C SER A 18 -13.82 29.85 -17.98
N VAL A 19 -14.78 28.95 -17.73
CA VAL A 19 -15.66 29.00 -16.55
C VAL A 19 -15.08 28.16 -15.43
N VAL A 20 -14.64 26.93 -15.72
CA VAL A 20 -13.97 26.05 -14.76
C VAL A 20 -12.71 26.72 -14.20
N MET A 21 -11.84 27.28 -15.03
CA MET A 21 -10.62 27.98 -14.55
C MET A 21 -10.92 29.18 -13.66
N ARG A 22 -11.92 30.00 -14.02
CA ARG A 22 -12.30 31.16 -13.21
C ARG A 22 -12.82 30.74 -11.84
N LEU A 23 -13.66 29.71 -11.80
CA LEU A 23 -14.22 29.21 -10.56
C LEU A 23 -13.16 28.46 -9.73
N LEU A 24 -12.21 27.77 -10.38
CA LEU A 24 -11.04 27.17 -9.73
C LEU A 24 -10.21 28.26 -9.03
N ASP A 25 -9.92 29.38 -9.68
CA ASP A 25 -9.19 30.50 -9.07
C ASP A 25 -9.96 31.13 -7.89
N GLU A 26 -11.28 31.25 -8.00
CA GLU A 26 -12.12 31.81 -6.95
C GLU A 26 -12.23 30.90 -5.73
N ILE A 27 -12.32 29.58 -5.92
CA ILE A 27 -12.45 28.61 -4.81
C ILE A 27 -11.11 28.22 -4.20
N PHE A 28 -10.00 28.34 -4.94
CA PHE A 28 -8.70 27.85 -4.52
C PHE A 28 -8.29 28.30 -3.11
N PRO A 29 -8.46 29.57 -2.68
CA PRO A 29 -8.12 29.99 -1.32
C PRO A 29 -8.87 29.22 -0.22
N LEU A 30 -10.11 28.80 -0.48
CA LEU A 30 -10.90 28.00 0.46
C LEU A 30 -10.39 26.56 0.49
N VAL A 31 -10.08 25.98 -0.66
CA VAL A 31 -9.50 24.63 -0.79
C VAL A 31 -8.14 24.55 -0.12
N GLU A 32 -7.27 25.53 -0.38
CA GLU A 32 -5.96 25.66 0.27
C GLU A 32 -6.11 25.79 1.80
N GLY A 33 -7.11 26.54 2.26
CA GLY A 33 -7.43 26.66 3.68
C GLY A 33 -7.80 25.33 4.32
N VAL A 34 -8.62 24.51 3.66
CA VAL A 34 -8.98 23.15 4.13
C VAL A 34 -7.76 22.26 4.14
N TYR A 35 -6.97 22.24 3.06
CA TYR A 35 -5.74 21.46 3.01
C TYR A 35 -4.82 21.78 4.20
N VAL A 36 -4.55 23.07 4.46
CA VAL A 36 -3.69 23.48 5.58
C VAL A 36 -4.29 23.12 6.95
N ASP A 37 -5.62 23.19 7.09
CA ASP A 37 -6.32 22.81 8.32
C ASP A 37 -6.25 21.30 8.58
N LEU A 38 -6.46 20.46 7.57
CA LEU A 38 -6.36 19.01 7.67
C LEU A 38 -4.91 18.57 7.89
N HIS A 39 -3.94 19.13 7.15
CA HIS A 39 -2.52 18.82 7.32
C HIS A 39 -2.01 19.05 8.74
N LYS A 40 -2.49 20.13 9.39
CA LYS A 40 -2.13 20.47 10.79
C LYS A 40 -2.81 19.60 11.84
N ASN A 41 -3.96 19.03 11.50
CA ASN A 41 -4.81 18.29 12.43
C ASN A 41 -5.15 16.89 11.87
N PRO A 42 -4.13 16.08 11.55
CA PRO A 42 -4.35 14.74 11.01
C PRO A 42 -4.91 13.80 12.07
N GLU A 43 -5.71 12.83 11.65
CA GLU A 43 -6.32 11.81 12.49
C GLU A 43 -6.02 10.42 11.93
N LEU A 44 -5.75 9.44 12.79
CA LEU A 44 -5.47 8.06 12.38
C LEU A 44 -6.71 7.40 11.75
N SER A 45 -6.47 6.34 10.98
CA SER A 45 -7.50 5.45 10.44
C SER A 45 -8.55 5.10 11.50
N HIS A 46 -9.83 5.17 11.12
CA HIS A 46 -11.02 4.96 11.96
C HIS A 46 -11.23 5.95 13.12
N SER A 47 -10.36 6.95 13.27
CA SER A 47 -10.42 8.00 14.30
C SER A 47 -10.65 9.42 13.72
N GLU A 48 -10.94 9.53 12.43
CA GLU A 48 -11.06 10.75 11.61
C GLU A 48 -12.35 11.56 11.83
N GLN A 49 -12.79 11.66 13.08
CA GLN A 49 -14.06 12.30 13.44
C GLN A 49 -14.10 13.79 13.08
N ARG A 50 -12.98 14.51 13.28
CA ARG A 50 -12.88 15.93 12.95
C ARG A 50 -12.85 16.14 11.45
N THR A 51 -12.02 15.39 10.73
CA THR A 51 -11.92 15.45 9.27
C THR A 51 -13.26 15.14 8.62
N ALA A 52 -13.94 14.08 9.04
CA ALA A 52 -15.30 13.74 8.58
C ALA A 52 -16.30 14.88 8.86
N SER A 53 -16.20 15.53 10.02
CA SER A 53 -17.06 16.67 10.35
C SER A 53 -16.82 17.87 9.43
N VAL A 54 -15.56 18.20 9.13
CA VAL A 54 -15.20 19.26 8.18
C VAL A 54 -15.79 19.00 6.79
N VAL A 55 -15.66 17.76 6.28
CA VAL A 55 -16.25 17.35 5.00
C VAL A 55 -17.77 17.50 5.03
N ALA A 56 -18.43 16.96 6.06
CA ALA A 56 -19.88 17.00 6.16
C ALA A 56 -20.44 18.43 6.25
N GLU A 57 -19.77 19.30 7.02
CA GLU A 57 -20.13 20.72 7.12
C GLU A 57 -19.99 21.43 5.77
N TRP A 58 -18.91 21.16 5.05
CA TRP A 58 -18.68 21.71 3.71
C TRP A 58 -19.74 21.25 2.71
N LEU A 59 -20.04 19.96 2.66
CA LEU A 59 -21.06 19.43 1.74
C LEU A 59 -22.46 19.95 2.08
N THR A 60 -22.76 20.13 3.37
CA THR A 60 -24.05 20.68 3.82
C THR A 60 -24.22 22.11 3.33
N ARG A 61 -23.20 22.98 3.49
CA ARG A 61 -23.28 24.38 3.06
C ARG A 61 -23.37 24.54 1.53
N THR A 62 -22.84 23.58 0.76
CA THR A 62 -22.91 23.58 -0.71
C THR A 62 -24.15 22.86 -1.23
N GLY A 63 -25.11 22.50 -0.37
CA GLY A 63 -26.43 22.01 -0.78
C GLY A 63 -26.52 20.53 -1.13
N TYR A 64 -25.57 19.72 -0.67
CA TYR A 64 -25.65 18.25 -0.75
C TYR A 64 -26.59 17.70 0.32
N GLU A 65 -27.22 16.58 0.00
CA GLU A 65 -27.80 15.69 1.01
C GLU A 65 -26.66 14.89 1.66
N VAL A 66 -26.37 15.18 2.93
CA VAL A 66 -25.19 14.63 3.63
C VAL A 66 -25.56 13.54 4.62
N HIS A 67 -24.86 12.42 4.52
CA HIS A 67 -24.96 11.26 5.39
C HIS A 67 -23.60 11.00 6.04
N LYS A 68 -23.56 11.11 7.37
CA LYS A 68 -22.36 10.80 8.17
C LYS A 68 -22.49 9.40 8.77
N GLY A 69 -21.38 8.85 9.21
CA GLY A 69 -21.39 7.60 9.97
C GLY A 69 -21.51 6.37 9.07
N VAL A 70 -21.08 6.46 7.80
CA VAL A 70 -21.18 5.35 6.84
C VAL A 70 -19.91 4.53 6.96
N GLY A 71 -20.00 3.29 7.47
CA GLY A 71 -18.83 2.43 7.67
C GLY A 71 -17.81 3.01 8.66
N GLY A 72 -18.27 3.58 9.77
CA GLY A 72 -17.42 4.32 10.71
C GLY A 72 -17.51 5.82 10.49
N ASN A 73 -16.39 6.50 10.22
CA ASN A 73 -16.38 7.97 10.02
C ASN A 73 -16.69 8.40 8.58
N GLY A 74 -17.09 7.50 7.69
CA GLY A 74 -17.34 7.83 6.29
C GLY A 74 -18.48 8.83 6.11
N VAL A 75 -18.31 9.69 5.10
CA VAL A 75 -19.28 10.73 4.73
C VAL A 75 -19.68 10.56 3.28
N VAL A 76 -20.99 10.53 3.04
CA VAL A 76 -21.58 10.47 1.70
C VAL A 76 -22.40 11.74 1.46
N GLY A 77 -22.11 12.47 0.39
CA GLY A 77 -22.89 13.61 -0.08
C GLY A 77 -23.55 13.31 -1.41
N ILE A 78 -24.85 13.54 -1.54
CA ILE A 78 -25.60 13.34 -2.79
C ILE A 78 -26.09 14.67 -3.34
N LEU A 79 -25.78 14.94 -4.61
CA LEU A 79 -26.25 16.11 -5.35
C LEU A 79 -26.98 15.68 -6.62
N ARG A 80 -28.31 15.81 -6.63
CA ARG A 80 -29.14 15.48 -7.79
C ARG A 80 -29.38 16.71 -8.65
N ASN A 81 -29.27 16.56 -9.97
CA ASN A 81 -29.39 17.64 -10.94
C ASN A 81 -30.03 17.15 -12.25
N GLY A 82 -31.28 16.71 -12.16
CA GLY A 82 -32.02 16.17 -13.31
C GLY A 82 -31.64 14.72 -13.66
N PRO A 83 -32.21 14.17 -14.74
CA PRO A 83 -31.89 12.82 -15.21
C PRO A 83 -30.48 12.79 -15.81
N GLY A 84 -29.78 11.67 -15.65
CA GLY A 84 -28.42 11.48 -16.16
C GLY A 84 -27.67 10.41 -15.36
N PRO A 85 -26.37 10.21 -15.64
CA PRO A 85 -25.57 9.23 -14.93
C PRO A 85 -25.33 9.65 -13.47
N THR A 86 -24.99 8.68 -12.63
CA THR A 86 -24.48 8.86 -11.28
C THR A 86 -22.97 8.68 -11.29
N VAL A 87 -22.22 9.73 -10.98
CA VAL A 87 -20.76 9.69 -10.85
C VAL A 87 -20.39 9.71 -9.38
N MET A 88 -19.60 8.74 -8.94
CA MET A 88 -19.01 8.73 -7.60
C MET A 88 -17.60 9.33 -7.63
N LEU A 89 -17.33 10.33 -6.79
CA LEU A 89 -15.99 10.85 -6.52
C LEU A 89 -15.56 10.39 -5.13
N ARG A 90 -14.38 9.75 -5.05
CA ARG A 90 -13.79 9.28 -3.79
C ARG A 90 -12.58 10.12 -3.40
N ALA A 91 -12.48 10.45 -2.11
CA ALA A 91 -11.22 10.76 -1.45
C ALA A 91 -11.15 10.03 -0.10
N ASP A 92 -9.98 9.53 0.24
CA ASP A 92 -9.61 9.06 1.57
C ASP A 92 -9.33 10.24 2.51
N MET A 93 -9.40 10.00 3.83
CA MET A 93 -9.35 11.05 4.86
C MET A 93 -8.32 10.80 5.96
N ASP A 94 -7.81 9.58 6.11
CA ASP A 94 -6.96 9.18 7.22
C ASP A 94 -5.50 9.60 7.07
N ALA A 95 -4.80 9.60 8.20
CA ALA A 95 -3.38 9.91 8.29
C ALA A 95 -2.61 8.74 8.92
N LEU A 96 -1.28 8.89 8.98
CA LEU A 96 -0.36 7.85 9.41
C LEU A 96 0.26 8.15 10.78
N PRO A 97 0.61 7.12 11.59
CA PRO A 97 1.32 7.26 12.87
C PRO A 97 2.81 7.57 12.65
N LEU A 98 3.10 8.75 12.09
CA LEU A 98 4.42 9.20 11.68
C LEU A 98 4.71 10.62 12.16
N GLU A 99 5.94 10.86 12.61
CA GLU A 99 6.41 12.21 12.95
C GLU A 99 6.72 13.01 11.69
N GLU A 100 6.09 14.17 11.55
CA GLU A 100 6.37 15.08 10.44
C GLU A 100 7.71 15.82 10.61
N LYS A 101 8.55 15.77 9.57
CA LYS A 101 9.90 16.37 9.54
C LYS A 101 10.11 17.31 8.36
N THR A 102 9.03 17.75 7.72
CA THR A 102 9.03 18.64 6.56
C THR A 102 9.56 20.04 6.88
N GLY A 103 9.39 20.50 8.12
CA GLY A 103 9.71 21.87 8.54
C GLY A 103 8.74 22.91 7.99
N LEU A 104 7.60 22.50 7.43
CA LEU A 104 6.58 23.41 6.91
C LEU A 104 6.01 24.30 8.03
N PRO A 105 5.63 25.56 7.74
CA PRO A 105 4.96 26.44 8.72
C PRO A 105 3.63 25.91 9.25
N TYR A 106 3.12 24.84 8.63
CA TYR A 106 1.89 24.16 8.95
C TYR A 106 2.08 22.66 9.18
N ALA A 107 3.31 22.22 9.49
CA ALA A 107 3.57 20.84 9.86
C ALA A 107 2.72 20.42 11.07
N SER A 108 2.23 19.19 11.04
CA SER A 108 1.52 18.56 12.15
C SER A 108 2.41 18.48 13.39
N THR A 109 1.78 18.77 14.52
CA THR A 109 2.29 18.42 15.86
C THR A 109 1.30 17.52 16.60
N ALA A 110 0.31 16.98 15.87
CA ALA A 110 -0.76 16.18 16.44
C ALA A 110 -0.22 14.83 16.94
N LYS A 111 -0.90 14.31 17.95
CA LYS A 111 -0.66 12.99 18.52
C LYS A 111 -1.98 12.27 18.72
N ALA A 112 -1.95 10.96 18.57
CA ALA A 112 -3.08 10.07 18.79
C ALA A 112 -2.64 8.83 19.55
N VAL A 113 -3.61 8.01 19.95
CA VAL A 113 -3.37 6.69 20.54
C VAL A 113 -3.58 5.67 19.44
N ASP A 114 -2.59 4.81 19.17
CA ASP A 114 -2.70 3.72 18.20
C ASP A 114 -3.50 2.53 18.75
N ASP A 115 -3.71 1.50 17.92
CA ASP A 115 -4.47 0.30 18.27
C ASP A 115 -3.81 -0.51 19.41
N GLU A 116 -2.49 -0.35 19.60
CA GLU A 116 -1.72 -0.93 20.70
C GLU A 116 -1.80 -0.10 22.00
N GLY A 117 -2.46 1.06 21.97
CA GLY A 117 -2.62 1.95 23.13
C GLY A 117 -1.45 2.87 23.39
N ALA A 118 -0.49 3.00 22.46
CA ALA A 118 0.65 3.88 22.57
C ALA A 118 0.35 5.28 21.98
N GLU A 119 0.89 6.32 22.62
CA GLU A 119 0.79 7.68 22.10
C GLU A 119 1.82 7.87 20.97
N VAL A 120 1.35 8.16 19.76
CA VAL A 120 2.17 8.30 18.55
C VAL A 120 1.94 9.66 17.88
N PRO A 121 2.95 10.24 17.21
CA PRO A 121 2.77 11.41 16.35
C PRO A 121 1.96 11.03 15.10
N VAL A 122 1.27 12.01 14.50
CA VAL A 122 0.40 11.78 13.34
C VAL A 122 0.73 12.77 12.21
N MET A 123 0.78 12.28 10.97
CA MET A 123 1.10 13.08 9.76
C MET A 123 0.29 12.59 8.55
N HIS A 124 -0.20 13.51 7.73
CA HIS A 124 -0.68 13.18 6.38
C HIS A 124 0.50 12.93 5.42
N ALA A 125 1.18 11.80 5.59
CA ALA A 125 2.32 11.41 4.76
C ALA A 125 1.92 10.72 3.44
N CYS A 126 0.63 10.56 3.17
CA CYS A 126 0.12 9.95 1.94
C CYS A 126 -0.69 10.92 1.04
N GLY A 127 -1.03 12.12 1.55
CA GLY A 127 -1.72 13.18 0.78
C GLY A 127 -3.24 13.19 0.89
N HIS A 128 -3.83 12.43 1.83
CA HIS A 128 -5.29 12.28 1.99
C HIS A 128 -5.97 13.61 2.38
N ASP A 129 -5.25 14.52 3.03
CA ASP A 129 -5.67 15.91 3.23
C ASP A 129 -5.85 16.69 1.92
N ALA A 130 -4.93 16.53 0.97
CA ALA A 130 -5.03 17.13 -0.35
C ALA A 130 -6.14 16.48 -1.17
N HIS A 131 -6.32 15.15 -1.07
CA HIS A 131 -7.42 14.43 -1.72
C HIS A 131 -8.77 14.96 -1.22
N THR A 132 -8.93 15.03 0.11
CA THR A 132 -10.14 15.54 0.77
C THR A 132 -10.40 17.01 0.44
N ALA A 133 -9.37 17.87 0.46
CA ALA A 133 -9.50 19.27 0.10
C ALA A 133 -9.95 19.44 -1.37
N CYS A 134 -9.38 18.66 -2.30
CA CYS A 134 -9.81 18.66 -3.69
C CYS A 134 -11.26 18.17 -3.82
N LEU A 135 -11.64 17.10 -3.12
CA LEU A 135 -13.00 16.54 -3.16
C LEU A 135 -14.06 17.57 -2.76
N VAL A 136 -13.88 18.24 -1.62
CA VAL A 136 -14.85 19.26 -1.17
C VAL A 136 -14.85 20.48 -2.08
N GLY A 137 -13.71 20.84 -2.66
CA GLY A 137 -13.61 21.89 -3.68
C GLY A 137 -14.40 21.56 -4.95
N VAL A 138 -14.25 20.35 -5.50
CA VAL A 138 -15.03 19.90 -6.66
C VAL A 138 -16.52 19.86 -6.34
N ALA A 139 -16.88 19.41 -5.14
CA ALA A 139 -18.27 19.35 -4.71
C ALA A 139 -18.93 20.75 -4.71
N ASP A 140 -18.23 21.76 -4.21
CA ASP A 140 -18.67 23.16 -4.21
C ASP A 140 -18.82 23.69 -5.64
N LEU A 141 -17.78 23.52 -6.47
CA LEU A 141 -17.76 23.93 -7.88
C LEU A 141 -18.94 23.37 -8.68
N LEU A 142 -19.20 22.06 -8.56
CA LEU A 142 -20.31 21.42 -9.28
C LEU A 142 -21.67 21.82 -8.71
N SER A 143 -21.77 22.23 -7.45
CA SER A 143 -23.01 22.78 -6.91
C SER A 143 -23.32 24.18 -7.46
N GLU A 144 -22.31 25.05 -7.56
CA GLU A 144 -22.44 26.41 -8.13
C GLU A 144 -22.64 26.41 -9.65
N THR A 145 -22.32 25.30 -10.32
CA THR A 145 -22.39 25.16 -11.79
C THR A 145 -23.43 24.15 -12.27
N ARG A 146 -24.51 23.93 -11.50
CA ARG A 146 -25.60 22.99 -11.85
C ARG A 146 -26.19 23.20 -13.24
N GLN A 147 -26.12 24.38 -13.83
CA GLN A 147 -26.57 24.62 -15.20
C GLN A 147 -25.69 23.97 -16.28
N GLU A 148 -24.46 23.59 -15.96
CA GLU A 148 -23.45 23.07 -16.90
C GLU A 148 -23.45 21.53 -17.01
N TRP A 149 -24.21 20.83 -16.16
CA TRP A 149 -24.21 19.37 -16.09
C TRP A 149 -25.59 18.81 -15.71
N THR A 150 -25.79 17.51 -15.92
CA THR A 150 -27.02 16.80 -15.53
C THR A 150 -26.69 15.42 -14.95
N GLY A 151 -27.53 14.90 -14.05
CA GLY A 151 -27.35 13.58 -13.43
C GLY A 151 -27.25 13.66 -11.91
N THR A 152 -26.44 12.80 -11.31
CA THR A 152 -26.18 12.78 -9.86
C THR A 152 -24.69 12.74 -9.57
N LEU A 153 -24.23 13.60 -8.68
CA LEU A 153 -22.90 13.50 -8.08
C LEU A 153 -23.01 12.84 -6.70
N MET A 154 -22.27 11.75 -6.51
CA MET A 154 -22.08 11.08 -5.22
C MET A 154 -20.66 11.36 -4.73
N VAL A 155 -20.53 12.14 -3.68
CA VAL A 155 -19.25 12.43 -3.03
C VAL A 155 -19.07 11.45 -1.88
N VAL A 156 -17.94 10.73 -1.86
CA VAL A 156 -17.60 9.75 -0.83
C VAL A 156 -16.27 10.13 -0.23
N ALA A 157 -16.29 10.55 1.03
CA ALA A 157 -15.09 10.72 1.83
C ALA A 157 -14.93 9.50 2.72
N GLN A 158 -13.92 8.70 2.41
CA GLN A 158 -13.67 7.37 2.96
C GLN A 158 -12.70 7.46 4.16
N PRO A 159 -13.01 6.81 5.30
CA PRO A 159 -12.06 6.63 6.39
C PRO A 159 -11.14 5.42 6.13
N GLY A 160 -10.06 5.27 6.87
CA GLY A 160 -9.30 4.01 7.00
C GLY A 160 -8.80 3.37 5.69
N GLU A 161 -8.27 4.16 4.75
CA GLU A 161 -7.58 3.60 3.58
C GLU A 161 -6.28 2.89 4.00
N GLU A 162 -5.53 3.46 4.93
CA GLU A 162 -4.20 2.96 5.32
C GLU A 162 -4.29 1.60 6.04
N THR A 163 -5.47 1.25 6.56
CA THR A 163 -5.80 -0.06 7.14
C THR A 163 -6.38 -1.04 6.10
N LEU A 164 -6.65 -0.59 4.88
CA LEU A 164 -7.19 -1.34 3.73
C LEU A 164 -8.58 -1.98 3.96
N ASP A 165 -9.35 -1.43 4.89
CA ASP A 165 -10.69 -1.93 5.26
C ASP A 165 -11.77 -0.85 5.23
N GLY A 166 -11.41 0.42 5.02
CA GLY A 166 -12.33 1.56 4.97
C GLY A 166 -13.40 1.44 3.89
N ALA A 167 -12.99 1.17 2.65
CA ALA A 167 -13.92 1.02 1.53
C ALA A 167 -14.88 -0.16 1.76
N GLN A 168 -14.37 -1.29 2.25
CA GLN A 168 -15.20 -2.45 2.58
C GLN A 168 -16.17 -2.13 3.72
N GLY A 169 -15.72 -1.43 4.76
CA GLY A 169 -16.57 -1.00 5.88
C GLY A 169 -17.74 -0.12 5.42
N MET A 170 -17.53 0.78 4.45
CA MET A 170 -18.61 1.58 3.86
C MET A 170 -19.60 0.72 3.07
N ILE A 171 -19.10 -0.25 2.29
CA ILE A 171 -19.94 -1.17 1.51
C ILE A 171 -20.78 -2.04 2.45
N ASP A 172 -20.17 -2.60 3.50
CA ASP A 172 -20.82 -3.44 4.51
C ASP A 172 -21.89 -2.67 5.30
N ASP A 173 -21.72 -1.36 5.49
CA ASP A 173 -22.73 -0.46 6.06
C ASP A 173 -23.77 0.04 5.03
N GLY A 174 -23.86 -0.65 3.89
CA GLY A 174 -24.92 -0.50 2.90
C GLY A 174 -24.80 0.72 2.00
N LEU A 175 -23.57 1.18 1.68
CA LEU A 175 -23.32 2.33 0.79
C LEU A 175 -24.24 2.34 -0.45
N TYR A 176 -24.25 1.24 -1.22
CA TYR A 176 -25.05 1.18 -2.45
C TYR A 176 -26.54 0.92 -2.22
N ASP A 177 -26.89 0.18 -1.17
CA ASP A 177 -28.29 -0.04 -0.80
C ASP A 177 -28.98 1.25 -0.35
N ARG A 178 -28.23 2.15 0.28
CA ARG A 178 -28.71 3.42 0.82
C ARG A 178 -28.72 4.53 -0.22
N PHE A 179 -27.71 4.58 -1.07
CA PHE A 179 -27.46 5.76 -1.93
C PHE A 179 -27.53 5.48 -3.44
N GLY A 180 -27.66 4.21 -3.82
CA GLY A 180 -27.69 3.74 -5.21
C GLY A 180 -26.30 3.39 -5.75
N ARG A 181 -26.24 2.53 -6.78
CA ARG A 181 -24.99 2.19 -7.48
C ARG A 181 -24.62 3.32 -8.46
N PRO A 182 -23.39 3.84 -8.44
CA PRO A 182 -22.92 4.77 -9.47
C PRO A 182 -22.69 4.06 -10.81
N ASP A 183 -22.74 4.82 -11.89
CA ASP A 183 -22.38 4.36 -13.25
C ASP A 183 -20.85 4.31 -13.45
N VAL A 184 -20.10 5.16 -12.72
CA VAL A 184 -18.64 5.17 -12.70
C VAL A 184 -18.12 5.71 -11.35
N ILE A 185 -16.98 5.19 -10.91
CA ILE A 185 -16.27 5.67 -9.71
C ILE A 185 -14.94 6.30 -10.15
N LEU A 186 -14.65 7.49 -9.63
CA LEU A 186 -13.45 8.25 -9.97
C LEU A 186 -12.67 8.55 -8.69
N GLY A 187 -11.37 8.27 -8.71
CA GLY A 187 -10.46 8.51 -7.61
C GLY A 187 -9.11 8.98 -8.13
N GLN A 188 -8.36 9.69 -7.29
CA GLN A 188 -7.02 10.14 -7.62
C GLN A 188 -6.13 10.07 -6.40
N HIS A 189 -4.83 9.93 -6.63
CA HIS A 189 -3.85 9.85 -5.57
C HIS A 189 -2.63 10.70 -5.87
N LEU A 190 -2.05 11.33 -4.84
CA LEU A 190 -0.79 12.04 -4.99
C LEU A 190 0.36 11.06 -5.20
N GLY A 191 1.22 11.37 -6.17
CA GLY A 191 2.42 10.60 -6.47
C GLY A 191 3.69 11.46 -6.44
N PRO A 192 4.87 10.82 -6.39
CA PRO A 192 6.17 11.49 -6.31
C PRO A 192 6.63 12.13 -7.65
N GLN A 193 5.78 12.16 -8.67
CA GLN A 193 6.06 12.86 -9.91
C GLN A 193 6.05 14.39 -9.71
N PRO A 194 6.62 15.18 -10.65
CA PRO A 194 6.55 16.64 -10.61
C PRO A 194 5.13 17.16 -10.39
N ALA A 195 5.02 18.19 -9.56
CA ALA A 195 3.75 18.81 -9.21
C ALA A 195 2.93 19.18 -10.45
N GLY A 196 1.69 18.70 -10.50
CA GLY A 196 0.75 18.98 -11.59
C GLY A 196 0.78 18.02 -12.77
N LEU A 197 1.69 17.03 -12.79
CA LEU A 197 1.65 15.95 -13.77
C LEU A 197 0.47 15.00 -13.48
N ILE A 198 -0.25 14.55 -14.49
CA ILE A 198 -1.36 13.60 -14.38
C ILE A 198 -0.95 12.30 -15.07
N SER A 199 -1.00 11.18 -14.34
CA SER A 199 -0.58 9.88 -14.88
C SER A 199 -1.73 8.87 -14.90
N HIS A 200 -1.98 8.31 -16.08
CA HIS A 200 -3.05 7.34 -16.32
C HIS A 200 -2.53 5.97 -16.72
N ARG A 201 -3.24 4.93 -16.30
CA ARG A 201 -3.01 3.56 -16.76
C ARG A 201 -4.32 2.78 -16.84
N ALA A 202 -4.61 2.22 -18.01
CA ALA A 202 -5.70 1.27 -18.18
C ALA A 202 -5.28 -0.10 -17.64
N GLY A 203 -6.26 -0.87 -17.13
CA GLY A 203 -5.98 -2.13 -16.47
C GLY A 203 -5.28 -1.93 -15.13
N ILE A 204 -4.36 -2.82 -14.79
CA ILE A 204 -3.72 -2.86 -13.47
C ILE A 204 -2.86 -1.60 -13.28
N ILE A 205 -3.23 -0.74 -12.34
CA ILE A 205 -2.47 0.45 -11.94
C ILE A 205 -1.78 0.28 -10.58
N LEU A 206 -2.38 -0.46 -9.65
CA LEU A 206 -1.82 -0.79 -8.33
C LEU A 206 -1.85 -2.29 -8.08
N GLY A 207 -0.87 -2.77 -7.34
CA GLY A 207 -0.73 -4.17 -6.94
C GLY A 207 -1.63 -4.54 -5.77
N ALA A 208 -1.87 -5.84 -5.63
CA ALA A 208 -2.52 -6.43 -4.47
C ALA A 208 -1.51 -6.58 -3.32
N ALA A 209 -2.01 -6.45 -2.08
CA ALA A 209 -1.28 -6.74 -0.85
C ALA A 209 -2.15 -7.58 0.07
N ASN A 210 -1.54 -8.56 0.74
CA ASN A 210 -2.19 -9.29 1.83
C ASN A 210 -1.20 -9.54 2.96
N ALA A 211 -1.68 -9.44 4.19
CA ALA A 211 -0.95 -9.77 5.40
C ALA A 211 -1.62 -10.95 6.12
N TYR A 212 -0.80 -11.86 6.61
CA TYR A 212 -1.22 -13.09 7.28
C TYR A 212 -0.55 -13.20 8.65
N ARG A 213 -1.31 -13.60 9.66
CA ARG A 213 -0.81 -14.09 10.95
C ARG A 213 -0.79 -15.59 10.92
N VAL A 214 0.33 -16.17 11.34
CA VAL A 214 0.48 -17.60 11.49
C VAL A 214 0.82 -17.92 12.93
N ARG A 215 0.04 -18.80 13.56
CA ARG A 215 0.34 -19.36 14.88
C ARG A 215 0.69 -20.83 14.73
N ILE A 216 1.88 -21.18 15.20
CA ILE A 216 2.47 -22.50 15.12
C ILE A 216 2.45 -23.10 16.52
N TYR A 217 1.98 -24.34 16.64
CA TYR A 217 1.90 -25.06 17.90
C TYR A 217 2.98 -26.14 17.97
N GLY A 218 3.64 -26.21 19.12
CA GLY A 218 4.59 -27.24 19.50
C GLY A 218 4.27 -27.83 20.87
N GLU A 219 5.28 -28.44 21.49
CA GLU A 219 5.23 -28.95 22.85
C GLU A 219 6.49 -28.49 23.58
N GLY A 220 6.34 -27.57 24.53
CA GLY A 220 7.47 -26.97 25.23
C GLY A 220 8.16 -27.91 26.22
N GLY A 221 9.40 -27.57 26.61
CA GLY A 221 10.15 -28.38 27.56
C GLY A 221 11.56 -27.87 27.84
N HIS A 222 12.33 -28.65 28.60
CA HIS A 222 13.73 -28.30 28.89
C HIS A 222 14.59 -28.51 27.64
N ALA A 223 15.37 -27.50 27.24
CA ALA A 223 16.20 -27.57 26.04
C ALA A 223 17.29 -28.68 26.04
N SER A 224 17.56 -29.31 27.18
CA SER A 224 18.48 -30.47 27.27
C SER A 224 17.78 -31.80 26.96
N GLN A 225 16.45 -31.80 26.82
CA GLN A 225 15.62 -32.96 26.56
C GLN A 225 14.73 -32.73 25.32
N PRO A 226 15.28 -32.35 24.15
CA PRO A 226 14.47 -32.02 22.97
C PRO A 226 13.65 -33.21 22.42
N HIS A 227 14.04 -34.44 22.76
CA HIS A 227 13.31 -35.66 22.38
C HIS A 227 11.95 -35.83 23.08
N THR A 228 11.63 -35.00 24.08
CA THR A 228 10.33 -34.96 24.76
C THR A 228 9.51 -33.72 24.36
N THR A 229 9.86 -33.06 23.27
CA THR A 229 9.27 -31.79 22.83
C THR A 229 8.99 -31.82 21.33
N VAL A 230 8.15 -30.89 20.87
CA VAL A 230 8.03 -30.51 19.47
C VAL A 230 8.39 -29.03 19.39
N ASP A 231 9.54 -28.70 18.81
CA ASP A 231 10.09 -27.34 18.86
C ASP A 231 9.46 -26.41 17.79
N PRO A 232 8.59 -25.45 18.17
CA PRO A 232 7.96 -24.57 17.20
C PRO A 232 8.93 -23.50 16.65
N VAL A 233 10.09 -23.27 17.29
CA VAL A 233 11.15 -22.40 16.76
C VAL A 233 11.74 -23.02 15.51
N LEU A 234 12.00 -24.33 15.54
CA LEU A 234 12.51 -25.07 14.38
C LEU A 234 11.47 -25.11 13.26
N ILE A 235 10.21 -25.35 13.58
CA ILE A 235 9.10 -25.31 12.60
C ILE A 235 9.03 -23.94 11.92
N ALA A 236 9.04 -22.86 12.70
CA ALA A 236 9.01 -21.50 12.17
C ALA A 236 10.21 -21.21 11.24
N ALA A 237 11.42 -21.62 11.62
CA ALA A 237 12.62 -21.44 10.79
C ALA A 237 12.53 -22.21 9.45
N ASN A 238 11.98 -23.42 9.48
CA ASN A 238 11.75 -24.23 8.28
C ASN A 238 10.69 -23.60 7.37
N ILE A 239 9.59 -23.10 7.94
CA ILE A 239 8.56 -22.36 7.20
C ILE A 239 9.17 -21.15 6.49
N VAL A 240 9.91 -20.30 7.22
CA VAL A 240 10.56 -19.10 6.63
C VAL A 240 11.46 -19.49 5.46
N SER A 241 12.30 -20.52 5.64
CA SER A 241 13.21 -20.99 4.60
C SER A 241 12.47 -21.58 3.40
N ARG A 242 11.39 -22.34 3.64
CA ARG A 242 10.63 -23.02 2.60
C ARG A 242 9.79 -22.06 1.77
N LEU A 243 9.21 -21.02 2.38
CA LEU A 243 8.42 -19.98 1.72
C LEU A 243 9.20 -19.23 0.62
N GLN A 244 10.53 -19.13 0.73
CA GLN A 244 11.36 -18.53 -0.32
C GLN A 244 11.33 -19.34 -1.64
N GLY A 245 10.99 -20.63 -1.55
CA GLY A 245 10.76 -21.49 -2.69
C GLY A 245 9.55 -21.10 -3.53
N VAL A 246 8.56 -20.40 -2.95
CA VAL A 246 7.33 -20.01 -3.65
C VAL A 246 7.65 -19.01 -4.76
N VAL A 247 8.20 -17.84 -4.40
CA VAL A 247 8.57 -16.83 -5.41
C VAL A 247 9.65 -17.35 -6.35
N SER A 248 10.66 -18.06 -5.82
CA SER A 248 11.79 -18.46 -6.66
C SER A 248 11.46 -19.61 -7.62
N ARG A 249 10.58 -20.56 -7.27
CA ARG A 249 10.36 -21.81 -8.02
C ARG A 249 8.91 -22.06 -8.47
N GLU A 250 7.92 -21.44 -7.83
CA GLU A 250 6.50 -21.69 -8.15
C GLU A 250 5.86 -20.54 -8.95
N ILE A 251 6.33 -19.31 -8.77
CA ILE A 251 5.89 -18.15 -9.55
C ILE A 251 6.66 -18.05 -10.88
N SER A 252 5.95 -17.71 -11.96
CA SER A 252 6.57 -17.45 -13.26
C SER A 252 7.59 -16.31 -13.16
N PRO A 253 8.80 -16.43 -13.75
CA PRO A 253 9.77 -15.33 -13.77
C PRO A 253 9.30 -14.05 -14.49
N SER A 254 8.22 -14.13 -15.26
CA SER A 254 7.60 -12.97 -15.93
C SER A 254 6.56 -12.25 -15.07
N GLU A 255 6.26 -12.77 -13.88
CA GLU A 255 5.27 -12.21 -12.96
C GLU A 255 5.94 -11.53 -11.77
N MET A 256 5.29 -10.50 -11.24
CA MET A 256 5.71 -9.86 -10.00
C MET A 256 5.07 -10.56 -8.81
N ALA A 257 5.91 -11.00 -7.87
CA ALA A 257 5.50 -11.48 -6.57
C ALA A 257 6.52 -11.08 -5.50
N VAL A 258 6.04 -10.64 -4.35
CA VAL A 258 6.83 -10.48 -3.13
C VAL A 258 6.20 -11.33 -2.04
N LEU A 259 7.02 -12.05 -1.29
CA LEU A 259 6.63 -12.77 -0.09
C LEU A 259 7.68 -12.49 0.98
N THR A 260 7.28 -11.77 2.01
CA THR A 260 8.15 -11.34 3.10
C THR A 260 7.62 -11.87 4.42
N VAL A 261 8.46 -12.55 5.20
CA VAL A 261 8.15 -12.80 6.62
C VAL A 261 8.67 -11.61 7.42
N GLY A 262 7.77 -10.72 7.84
CA GLY A 262 8.11 -9.47 8.52
C GLY A 262 8.34 -9.63 10.02
N ARG A 263 7.74 -10.65 10.63
CA ARG A 263 7.82 -10.92 12.07
C ARG A 263 8.02 -12.42 12.32
N ILE A 264 8.92 -12.74 13.25
CA ILE A 264 9.05 -14.07 13.85
C ILE A 264 9.27 -13.92 15.36
N GLN A 265 8.45 -14.60 16.17
CA GLN A 265 8.55 -14.54 17.63
C GLN A 265 8.29 -15.92 18.24
N ALA A 266 9.16 -16.34 19.15
CA ALA A 266 9.01 -17.59 19.90
C ALA A 266 9.95 -17.59 21.13
N GLY A 267 9.48 -18.17 22.23
CA GLY A 267 10.30 -18.39 23.42
C GLY A 267 10.54 -17.17 24.30
N THR A 268 11.11 -17.44 25.48
CA THR A 268 11.41 -16.41 26.49
C THR A 268 12.81 -16.55 27.10
N LYS A 269 13.40 -17.76 27.08
CA LYS A 269 14.74 -18.05 27.62
C LYS A 269 15.44 -19.10 26.75
N ALA A 270 16.76 -19.00 26.65
CA ALA A 270 17.57 -19.88 25.82
C ALA A 270 17.55 -21.38 26.22
N ASN A 271 17.20 -21.70 27.47
CA ASN A 271 17.18 -23.08 27.97
C ASN A 271 15.77 -23.72 28.02
N ILE A 272 14.78 -23.06 27.42
CA ILE A 272 13.38 -23.50 27.36
C ILE A 272 12.95 -23.55 25.90
N ILE A 273 12.46 -24.70 25.45
CA ILE A 273 11.75 -24.84 24.18
C ILE A 273 10.30 -24.36 24.42
N PRO A 274 9.79 -23.37 23.67
CA PRO A 274 8.43 -22.87 23.82
C PRO A 274 7.37 -23.87 23.31
N ASP A 275 6.12 -23.60 23.66
CA ASP A 275 4.93 -24.33 23.18
C ASP A 275 4.33 -23.71 21.91
N GLU A 276 4.72 -22.50 21.53
CA GLU A 276 4.25 -21.85 20.31
C GLU A 276 5.27 -20.89 19.66
N ALA A 277 5.03 -20.58 18.39
CA ALA A 277 5.71 -19.56 17.62
C ALA A 277 4.71 -18.78 16.75
N TYR A 278 5.04 -17.52 16.46
CA TYR A 278 4.21 -16.60 15.70
C TYR A 278 4.98 -16.03 14.52
N LEU A 279 4.33 -15.98 13.35
CA LEU A 279 4.83 -15.31 12.16
C LEU A 279 3.82 -14.28 11.65
N GLU A 280 4.33 -13.19 11.08
CA GLU A 280 3.54 -12.33 10.19
C GLU A 280 4.18 -12.29 8.81
N ILE A 281 3.35 -12.51 7.80
CA ILE A 281 3.75 -12.67 6.40
C ILE A 281 3.03 -11.59 5.59
N SER A 282 3.75 -10.90 4.72
CA SER A 282 3.23 -9.91 3.79
C SER A 282 3.49 -10.37 2.36
N THR A 283 2.50 -10.19 1.49
CA THR A 283 2.59 -10.54 0.07
C THR A 283 2.30 -9.33 -0.81
N ARG A 284 2.92 -9.28 -2.00
CA ARG A 284 2.56 -8.35 -3.08
C ARG A 284 2.46 -9.09 -4.40
N ALA A 285 1.53 -8.69 -5.26
CA ALA A 285 1.40 -9.23 -6.61
C ALA A 285 0.74 -8.21 -7.55
N LEU A 286 1.03 -8.31 -8.85
CA LEU A 286 0.40 -7.48 -9.87
C LEU A 286 -0.74 -8.19 -10.61
N ASN A 287 -1.19 -9.36 -10.17
CA ASN A 287 -2.40 -10.00 -10.69
C ASN A 287 -3.00 -10.95 -9.65
N GLU A 288 -4.29 -11.22 -9.78
CA GLU A 288 -5.05 -12.03 -8.82
C GLU A 288 -4.64 -13.51 -8.81
N ASN A 289 -4.21 -14.07 -9.95
CA ASN A 289 -3.80 -15.46 -10.00
C ASN A 289 -2.55 -15.70 -9.14
N VAL A 290 -1.58 -14.79 -9.19
CA VAL A 290 -0.38 -14.82 -8.34
C VAL A 290 -0.76 -14.60 -6.87
N THR A 291 -1.65 -13.66 -6.56
CA THR A 291 -2.17 -13.47 -5.19
C THR A 291 -2.74 -14.77 -4.62
N ASN A 292 -3.63 -15.42 -5.36
CA ASN A 292 -4.25 -16.68 -4.96
C ASN A 292 -3.24 -17.83 -4.86
N GLN A 293 -2.20 -17.83 -5.71
CA GLN A 293 -1.12 -18.80 -5.65
C GLN A 293 -0.27 -18.63 -4.39
N LEU A 294 0.07 -17.38 -4.02
CA LEU A 294 0.83 -17.07 -2.81
C LEU A 294 0.05 -17.51 -1.56
N GLU A 295 -1.24 -17.21 -1.48
CA GLU A 295 -2.10 -17.62 -0.36
C GLU A 295 -2.14 -19.14 -0.18
N ARG A 296 -2.44 -19.89 -1.25
CA ARG A 296 -2.44 -21.36 -1.23
C ARG A 296 -1.08 -21.94 -0.88
N ALA A 297 0.01 -21.31 -1.34
CA ALA A 297 1.36 -21.78 -1.06
C ALA A 297 1.76 -21.54 0.41
N ILE A 298 1.40 -20.39 0.99
CA ILE A 298 1.58 -20.10 2.41
C ILE A 298 0.89 -21.17 3.25
N GLU A 299 -0.41 -21.39 3.02
CA GLU A 299 -1.17 -22.38 3.79
C GLU A 299 -0.58 -23.79 3.65
N ARG A 300 -0.29 -24.22 2.42
CA ARG A 300 0.30 -25.54 2.15
C ARG A 300 1.64 -25.74 2.86
N ILE A 301 2.54 -24.76 2.81
CA ILE A 301 3.88 -24.87 3.40
C ILE A 301 3.80 -24.87 4.92
N VAL A 302 3.01 -23.95 5.51
CA VAL A 302 2.83 -23.86 6.96
C VAL A 302 2.32 -25.19 7.53
N ARG A 303 1.29 -25.78 6.92
CA ARG A 303 0.75 -27.08 7.34
C ARG A 303 1.75 -28.22 7.14
N ALA A 304 2.45 -28.24 6.01
CA ALA A 304 3.42 -29.29 5.71
C ALA A 304 4.60 -29.31 6.69
N GLU A 305 5.15 -28.15 7.04
CA GLU A 305 6.30 -28.07 7.98
C GLU A 305 5.89 -28.40 9.43
N ALA A 306 4.68 -28.02 9.84
CA ALA A 306 4.12 -28.43 11.13
C ALA A 306 3.94 -29.96 11.19
N ALA A 307 3.35 -30.56 10.16
CA ALA A 307 3.17 -32.00 10.07
C ALA A 307 4.50 -32.77 10.02
N ALA A 308 5.47 -32.29 9.23
CA ALA A 308 6.79 -32.91 9.10
C ALA A 308 7.57 -32.94 10.44
N SER A 309 7.28 -31.97 11.31
CA SER A 309 7.91 -31.84 12.61
C SER A 309 7.12 -32.53 13.74
N GLY A 310 5.99 -33.17 13.41
CA GLY A 310 5.17 -33.92 14.36
C GLY A 310 4.33 -33.05 15.31
N ALA A 311 3.96 -31.83 14.91
CA ALA A 311 3.07 -30.98 15.70
C ALA A 311 1.74 -31.68 15.98
N GLY A 312 1.35 -31.75 17.26
CA GLY A 312 0.10 -32.38 17.70
C GLY A 312 -1.16 -31.58 17.35
N ARG A 313 -1.00 -30.33 16.90
CA ARG A 313 -2.08 -29.41 16.53
C ARG A 313 -1.75 -28.71 15.22
N GLU A 314 -2.76 -28.59 14.36
CA GLU A 314 -2.66 -27.83 13.11
C GLU A 314 -2.37 -26.35 13.40
N PRO A 315 -1.49 -25.71 12.61
CA PRO A 315 -1.25 -24.27 12.71
C PRO A 315 -2.49 -23.47 12.30
N GLU A 316 -2.62 -22.27 12.85
CA GLU A 316 -3.62 -21.27 12.43
C GLU A 316 -2.97 -20.33 11.42
N VAL A 317 -3.67 -20.08 10.30
CA VAL A 317 -3.28 -19.11 9.28
C VAL A 317 -4.48 -18.20 9.06
N GLU A 318 -4.33 -16.91 9.35
CA GLU A 318 -5.39 -15.91 9.24
C GLU A 318 -4.89 -14.77 8.35
N ARG A 319 -5.62 -14.47 7.28
CA ARG A 319 -5.46 -13.21 6.57
C ARG A 319 -6.20 -12.12 7.35
N PHE A 320 -5.47 -11.15 7.88
CA PHE A 320 -6.06 -10.10 8.72
C PHE A 320 -6.10 -8.72 8.04
N GLN A 321 -5.43 -8.55 6.90
CA GLN A 321 -5.41 -7.31 6.14
C GLN A 321 -5.16 -7.62 4.65
N GLY A 322 -5.81 -6.90 3.74
CA GLY A 322 -5.45 -6.95 2.33
C GLY A 322 -6.48 -6.42 1.34
N SER A 323 -5.98 -6.01 0.18
CA SER A 323 -6.78 -5.56 -0.95
C SER A 323 -6.31 -6.20 -2.26
N GLY A 324 -7.24 -6.26 -3.22
CA GLY A 324 -6.99 -6.78 -4.56
C GLY A 324 -6.13 -5.82 -5.39
N VAL A 325 -5.94 -6.17 -6.66
CA VAL A 325 -5.32 -5.24 -7.61
C VAL A 325 -6.28 -4.10 -7.93
N THR A 326 -5.76 -2.88 -8.07
CA THR A 326 -6.56 -1.78 -8.64
C THR A 326 -6.46 -1.89 -10.15
N HIS A 327 -7.55 -2.32 -10.77
CA HIS A 327 -7.66 -2.58 -12.20
C HIS A 327 -8.66 -1.60 -12.83
N ASN A 328 -8.15 -0.50 -13.37
CA ASN A 328 -8.95 0.51 -14.04
C ASN A 328 -9.67 -0.06 -15.27
N ASP A 329 -10.94 0.33 -15.46
CA ASP A 329 -11.68 0.00 -16.67
C ASP A 329 -11.02 0.68 -17.90
N PRO A 330 -10.65 -0.07 -18.95
CA PRO A 330 -9.93 0.52 -20.08
C PRO A 330 -10.69 1.60 -20.84
N VAL A 331 -12.02 1.47 -20.97
CA VAL A 331 -12.84 2.42 -21.73
C VAL A 331 -12.98 3.72 -20.94
N SER A 332 -13.41 3.62 -19.69
CA SER A 332 -13.53 4.76 -18.77
C SER A 332 -12.20 5.48 -18.58
N THR A 333 -11.09 4.74 -18.50
CA THR A 333 -9.74 5.34 -18.41
C THR A 333 -9.40 6.13 -19.65
N SER A 334 -9.68 5.59 -20.83
CA SER A 334 -9.44 6.30 -22.09
C SER A 334 -10.24 7.61 -22.15
N ASP A 335 -11.52 7.58 -21.74
CA ASP A 335 -12.39 8.76 -21.77
C ASP A 335 -11.92 9.87 -20.81
N VAL A 336 -11.55 9.49 -19.57
CA VAL A 336 -11.01 10.43 -18.58
C VAL A 336 -9.63 10.95 -19.00
N ALA A 337 -8.74 10.07 -19.47
CA ALA A 337 -7.41 10.46 -19.93
C ALA A 337 -7.47 11.43 -21.12
N SER A 338 -8.35 11.20 -22.11
CA SER A 338 -8.57 12.14 -23.21
C SER A 338 -9.13 13.48 -22.72
N SER A 339 -9.97 13.48 -21.69
CA SER A 339 -10.50 14.72 -21.11
C SER A 339 -9.43 15.52 -20.36
N HIS A 340 -8.58 14.84 -19.58
CA HIS A 340 -7.41 15.45 -18.96
C HIS A 340 -6.44 15.96 -20.02
N LEU A 341 -6.16 15.19 -21.07
CA LEU A 341 -5.26 15.59 -22.15
C LEU A 341 -5.75 16.86 -22.86
N ALA A 342 -7.05 16.95 -23.13
CA ALA A 342 -7.65 18.13 -23.74
C ALA A 342 -7.56 19.38 -22.85
N TYR A 343 -7.52 19.21 -21.53
CA TYR A 343 -7.47 20.31 -20.57
C TYR A 343 -6.03 20.73 -20.21
N PHE A 344 -5.20 19.77 -19.82
CA PHE A 344 -3.83 19.99 -19.34
C PHE A 344 -2.81 20.05 -20.47
N GLY A 345 -3.07 19.41 -21.61
CA GLY A 345 -2.13 19.28 -22.73
C GLY A 345 -1.18 18.08 -22.60
N GLU A 346 -0.52 17.75 -23.71
CA GLU A 346 0.38 16.58 -23.84
C GLU A 346 1.59 16.63 -22.90
N GLU A 347 1.98 17.82 -22.45
CA GLU A 347 3.12 18.02 -21.56
C GLU A 347 2.84 17.60 -20.10
N TYR A 348 1.57 17.55 -19.70
CA TYR A 348 1.14 17.33 -18.33
C TYR A 348 0.40 16.02 -18.12
N VAL A 349 0.03 15.31 -19.18
CA VAL A 349 -0.68 14.03 -19.10
C VAL A 349 0.18 12.94 -19.68
N ILE A 350 0.54 11.96 -18.85
CA ILE A 350 1.37 10.84 -19.25
C ILE A 350 0.65 9.51 -19.08
N HIS A 351 1.07 8.53 -19.87
CA HIS A 351 0.77 7.14 -19.61
C HIS A 351 1.79 6.60 -18.61
N LEU A 352 1.32 5.94 -17.54
CA LEU A 352 2.18 5.22 -16.62
C LEU A 352 2.47 3.83 -17.22
N PRO A 353 3.71 3.57 -17.68
CA PRO A 353 4.04 2.35 -18.43
C PRO A 353 4.11 1.09 -17.54
N ASP A 354 4.39 1.24 -16.25
CA ASP A 354 4.44 0.15 -15.28
C ASP A 354 3.43 0.40 -14.15
N PRO A 355 2.74 -0.63 -13.64
CA PRO A 355 1.90 -0.49 -12.46
C PRO A 355 2.77 -0.24 -11.22
N SER A 356 2.21 0.46 -10.23
CA SER A 356 2.86 0.61 -8.93
C SER A 356 2.65 -0.65 -8.08
N PRO A 357 3.67 -1.11 -7.32
CA PRO A 357 3.52 -2.20 -6.36
C PRO A 357 2.75 -1.80 -5.08
N SER A 358 2.40 -0.52 -4.91
CA SER A 358 1.51 -0.05 -3.85
C SER A 358 0.14 -0.72 -3.94
N THR A 359 -0.61 -0.68 -2.84
CA THR A 359 -1.95 -1.25 -2.73
C THR A 359 -2.87 -0.20 -2.16
N GLU A 360 -4.15 -0.32 -2.51
CA GLU A 360 -5.20 0.64 -2.22
C GLU A 360 -6.52 -0.15 -2.10
N ASP A 361 -7.43 0.29 -1.23
CA ASP A 361 -8.74 -0.34 -1.04
C ASP A 361 -9.87 0.24 -1.91
N PHE A 362 -9.62 1.34 -2.63
CA PHE A 362 -10.52 1.94 -3.64
C PHE A 362 -11.15 0.90 -4.59
N CYS A 363 -10.39 -0.13 -4.98
CA CYS A 363 -10.87 -1.17 -5.91
C CYS A 363 -12.09 -1.94 -5.38
N ARG A 364 -12.31 -1.95 -4.05
CA ARG A 364 -13.47 -2.57 -3.40
C ARG A 364 -14.79 -1.91 -3.82
N PHE A 365 -14.82 -0.60 -4.05
CA PHE A 365 -16.01 0.10 -4.56
C PHE A 365 -16.45 -0.40 -5.93
N GLY A 366 -15.53 -0.94 -6.74
CA GLY A 366 -15.86 -1.56 -8.03
C GLY A 366 -16.67 -2.84 -7.91
N LEU A 367 -16.84 -3.41 -6.70
CA LEU A 367 -17.47 -4.71 -6.46
C LEU A 367 -16.91 -5.80 -7.38
N PRO A 368 -15.60 -6.12 -7.29
CA PRO A 368 -14.93 -7.02 -8.24
C PRO A 368 -15.53 -8.44 -8.31
N GLU A 369 -16.23 -8.86 -7.26
CA GLU A 369 -16.90 -10.17 -7.18
C GLU A 369 -18.37 -10.14 -7.66
N ASP A 370 -18.93 -8.95 -7.92
CA ASP A 370 -20.31 -8.79 -8.40
C ASP A 370 -20.39 -9.14 -9.90
N PRO A 371 -21.47 -9.81 -10.36
CA PRO A 371 -21.65 -10.12 -11.78
C PRO A 371 -21.71 -8.90 -12.71
N GLN A 372 -21.98 -7.71 -12.17
CA GLN A 372 -22.01 -6.43 -12.85
C GLN A 372 -21.11 -5.43 -12.10
N PRO A 373 -19.78 -5.61 -12.17
CA PRO A 373 -18.84 -4.74 -11.48
C PRO A 373 -19.01 -3.29 -11.97
N ILE A 374 -18.78 -2.33 -11.08
CA ILE A 374 -18.88 -0.91 -11.40
C ILE A 374 -17.54 -0.46 -12.00
N PRO A 375 -17.52 0.13 -13.20
CA PRO A 375 -16.28 0.61 -13.79
C PRO A 375 -15.71 1.76 -12.97
N TYR A 376 -14.38 1.82 -12.86
CA TYR A 376 -13.70 2.88 -12.15
C TYR A 376 -12.42 3.35 -12.84
N VAL A 377 -12.01 4.57 -12.52
CA VAL A 377 -10.76 5.16 -12.96
C VAL A 377 -10.04 5.76 -11.76
N PHE A 378 -8.84 5.26 -11.53
CA PHE A 378 -7.89 5.76 -10.55
C PHE A 378 -6.65 6.31 -11.26
N TRP A 379 -6.22 7.52 -10.95
CA TRP A 379 -5.05 8.14 -11.58
C TRP A 379 -4.14 8.81 -10.55
N PHE A 380 -2.91 9.12 -10.96
CA PHE A 380 -1.98 9.86 -10.11
C PHE A 380 -1.90 11.35 -10.48
N VAL A 381 -1.72 12.18 -9.45
CA VAL A 381 -1.39 13.60 -9.56
C VAL A 381 -0.01 13.79 -8.94
N GLY A 382 0.96 14.24 -9.72
CA GLY A 382 2.29 14.54 -9.22
C GLY A 382 2.25 15.65 -8.18
N ALA A 383 3.04 15.49 -7.13
CA ALA A 383 3.04 16.37 -5.96
C ALA A 383 4.41 17.00 -5.67
N THR A 384 5.50 16.48 -6.24
CA THR A 384 6.86 16.91 -5.86
C THR A 384 7.18 18.31 -6.38
N PRO A 385 7.68 19.23 -5.54
CA PRO A 385 8.15 20.54 -5.99
C PRO A 385 9.16 20.42 -7.15
N HIS A 386 9.01 21.26 -8.17
CA HIS A 386 9.85 21.17 -9.38
C HIS A 386 11.35 21.35 -9.07
N ASP A 387 11.70 22.24 -8.14
CA ASP A 387 13.09 22.44 -7.72
C ASP A 387 13.66 21.22 -6.99
N VAL A 388 12.85 20.55 -6.16
CA VAL A 388 13.20 19.27 -5.52
C VAL A 388 13.38 18.17 -6.57
N TRP A 389 12.48 18.09 -7.56
CA TRP A 389 12.57 17.14 -8.66
C TRP A 389 13.80 17.36 -9.54
N GLU A 390 14.12 18.61 -9.86
CA GLU A 390 15.30 18.94 -10.67
C GLU A 390 16.61 18.66 -9.91
N ALA A 391 16.64 18.86 -8.59
CA ALA A 391 17.78 18.55 -7.74
C ALA A 391 17.93 17.05 -7.42
N ALA A 392 16.90 16.24 -7.66
CA ALA A 392 16.94 14.80 -7.40
C ALA A 392 18.00 14.10 -8.26
N SER A 393 18.74 13.17 -7.64
CA SER A 393 19.73 12.36 -8.35
C SER A 393 19.06 11.40 -9.33
N GLY A 394 19.71 11.15 -10.46
CA GLY A 394 19.21 10.26 -11.52
C GLY A 394 19.14 10.94 -12.88
N ASP A 395 19.42 10.18 -13.93
CA ASP A 395 19.37 10.63 -15.32
C ASP A 395 18.01 10.33 -15.97
N THR A 396 17.22 9.45 -15.34
CA THR A 396 15.87 9.07 -15.79
C THR A 396 14.79 9.52 -14.80
N PRO A 397 13.54 9.74 -15.26
CA PRO A 397 12.42 10.03 -14.36
C PRO A 397 12.22 8.98 -13.27
N TYR A 398 12.47 7.69 -13.55
CA TYR A 398 12.37 6.62 -12.57
C TYR A 398 13.43 6.72 -11.47
N GLU A 399 14.67 7.01 -11.84
CA GLU A 399 15.74 7.21 -10.86
C GLU A 399 15.48 8.45 -10.00
N LYS A 400 15.04 9.55 -10.61
CA LYS A 400 14.64 10.77 -9.88
C LYS A 400 13.50 10.50 -8.90
N MET A 401 12.48 9.75 -9.33
CA MET A 401 11.35 9.37 -8.49
C MET A 401 11.77 8.58 -7.25
N GLY A 402 12.82 7.76 -7.34
CA GLY A 402 13.42 7.06 -6.20
C GLY A 402 14.25 7.94 -5.25
N ASN A 403 14.51 9.20 -5.62
CA ASN A 403 15.37 10.14 -4.89
C ASN A 403 14.63 11.39 -4.38
N VAL A 404 13.29 11.41 -4.44
CA VAL A 404 12.45 12.46 -3.86
C VAL A 404 11.65 11.90 -2.68
N PRO A 405 11.24 12.71 -1.69
CA PRO A 405 10.33 12.26 -0.65
C PRO A 405 9.01 11.74 -1.26
N SER A 406 8.77 10.44 -1.11
CA SER A 406 7.54 9.78 -1.56
C SER A 406 6.51 9.68 -0.43
N ASN A 407 5.32 9.16 -0.75
CA ASN A 407 4.32 8.79 0.24
C ASN A 407 4.96 7.95 1.37
N HIS A 408 4.44 8.09 2.59
CA HIS A 408 4.92 7.47 3.84
C HIS A 408 6.32 7.94 4.31
N SER A 409 6.91 8.94 3.64
CA SER A 409 8.12 9.60 4.12
C SER A 409 7.78 10.69 5.15
N PRO A 410 8.56 10.84 6.24
CA PRO A 410 8.37 11.96 7.17
C PRO A 410 8.70 13.33 6.53
N TYR A 411 9.27 13.31 5.32
CA TYR A 411 9.57 14.50 4.51
C TYR A 411 8.60 14.68 3.34
N PHE A 412 7.52 13.90 3.26
CA PHE A 412 6.51 14.07 2.21
C PHE A 412 5.87 15.46 2.32
N SER A 413 6.16 16.31 1.34
CA SER A 413 5.71 17.71 1.33
C SER A 413 5.28 18.12 -0.08
N PRO A 414 4.01 17.86 -0.46
CA PRO A 414 3.47 18.30 -1.73
C PRO A 414 3.69 19.79 -2.00
N ALA A 415 3.99 20.14 -3.24
CA ALA A 415 4.01 21.52 -3.70
C ALA A 415 2.57 22.05 -3.71
N ARG A 416 2.19 22.69 -2.60
CA ARG A 416 0.81 23.01 -2.24
C ARG A 416 -0.05 23.53 -3.40
N GLU A 417 0.30 24.69 -3.97
CA GLU A 417 -0.53 25.31 -5.01
C GLU A 417 -0.62 24.50 -6.31
N PRO A 418 0.48 24.13 -6.99
CA PRO A 418 0.38 23.39 -8.25
C PRO A 418 -0.27 22.01 -8.08
N THR A 419 -0.05 21.34 -6.95
CA THR A 419 -0.64 20.03 -6.65
C THR A 419 -2.14 20.13 -6.43
N LEU A 420 -2.59 21.03 -5.55
CA LEU A 420 -4.02 21.21 -5.26
C LEU A 420 -4.79 21.70 -6.48
N ARG A 421 -4.22 22.63 -7.27
CA ARG A 421 -4.86 23.10 -8.50
C ARG A 421 -5.02 21.98 -9.52
N ALA A 422 -3.99 21.16 -9.72
CA ALA A 422 -4.05 20.04 -10.64
C ALA A 422 -5.04 18.96 -10.18
N GLY A 423 -5.02 18.59 -8.90
CA GLY A 423 -5.95 17.61 -8.34
C GLY A 423 -7.41 18.09 -8.40
N LEU A 424 -7.66 19.37 -8.08
CA LEU A 424 -8.99 19.97 -8.16
C LEU A 424 -9.49 20.02 -9.62
N ALA A 425 -8.63 20.42 -10.56
CA ALA A 425 -8.97 20.48 -11.97
C ALA A 425 -9.19 19.08 -12.57
N ALA A 426 -8.32 18.12 -12.28
CA ALA A 426 -8.42 16.75 -12.79
C ALA A 426 -9.74 16.11 -12.34
N LEU A 427 -10.02 16.14 -11.04
CA LEU A 427 -11.25 15.54 -10.50
C LEU A 427 -12.52 16.22 -11.06
N THR A 428 -12.49 17.55 -11.26
CA THR A 428 -13.61 18.29 -11.90
C THR A 428 -13.80 17.89 -13.36
N VAL A 429 -12.72 17.86 -14.15
CA VAL A 429 -12.76 17.50 -15.58
C VAL A 429 -13.21 16.04 -15.76
N ALA A 430 -12.72 15.14 -14.91
CA ALA A 430 -13.15 13.74 -14.90
C ALA A 430 -14.65 13.62 -14.62
N ALA A 431 -15.18 14.31 -13.61
CA ALA A 431 -16.62 14.30 -13.32
C ALA A 431 -17.47 14.83 -14.49
N LEU A 432 -17.05 15.97 -15.07
CA LEU A 432 -17.74 16.60 -16.20
C LEU A 432 -17.64 15.77 -17.50
N SER A 433 -16.68 14.86 -17.62
CA SER A 433 -16.61 13.97 -18.78
C SER A 433 -17.82 13.02 -18.88
N TYR A 434 -18.48 12.75 -17.76
CA TYR A 434 -19.70 11.94 -17.67
C TYR A 434 -20.97 12.79 -17.44
N LEU A 435 -20.88 13.85 -16.63
CA LEU A 435 -22.04 14.67 -16.25
C LEU A 435 -22.30 15.84 -17.23
N GLY A 436 -21.32 16.22 -18.04
CA GLY A 436 -21.43 17.31 -19.01
C GLY A 436 -22.33 16.94 -20.20
N GLY A 437 -23.14 17.89 -20.68
CA GLY A 437 -24.06 17.66 -21.80
C GLY A 437 -23.36 17.32 -23.13
N GLU A 438 -24.06 16.59 -24.01
CA GLU A 438 -23.57 16.18 -25.35
C GLU A 438 -23.21 17.38 -26.26
N ASN A 439 -22.04 17.99 -26.09
CA ASN A 439 -21.31 18.53 -27.23
C ASN A 439 -20.43 17.42 -27.78
N LYS A 440 -21.06 16.56 -28.59
CA LYS A 440 -20.39 15.59 -29.48
C LYS A 440 -19.39 16.34 -30.36
N ASN A 441 -18.13 16.41 -29.94
CA ASN A 441 -17.05 16.70 -30.87
C ASN A 441 -16.54 15.36 -31.42
N PRO A 442 -16.81 15.02 -32.70
CA PRO A 442 -16.46 13.70 -33.27
C PRO A 442 -14.95 13.54 -33.54
N SER A 443 -14.11 14.45 -33.03
CA SER A 443 -12.65 14.40 -33.13
C SER A 443 -12.03 14.53 -31.75
N ARG A 444 -12.27 13.56 -30.86
CA ARG A 444 -11.41 13.37 -29.69
C ARG A 444 -10.16 12.63 -30.15
N PRO A 445 -8.95 13.18 -29.99
CA PRO A 445 -7.73 12.38 -30.09
C PRO A 445 -7.79 11.32 -28.97
N SER A 446 -8.03 10.08 -29.38
CA SER A 446 -7.80 8.91 -28.54
C SER A 446 -6.29 8.71 -28.40
N LEU A 447 -5.80 8.41 -27.21
CA LEU A 447 -4.50 7.75 -27.11
C LEU A 447 -4.55 6.50 -28.00
N PRO A 448 -3.50 6.19 -28.78
CA PRO A 448 -3.50 4.97 -29.58
C PRO A 448 -3.79 3.79 -28.66
N PRO A 449 -4.66 2.83 -29.08
CA PRO A 449 -4.90 1.64 -28.28
C PRO A 449 -3.54 1.00 -28.00
N THR A 450 -3.18 0.93 -26.73
CA THR A 450 -2.02 0.17 -26.30
C THR A 450 -2.34 -1.29 -26.58
N GLU A 451 -1.58 -1.91 -27.47
CA GLU A 451 -1.34 -3.34 -27.38
C GLU A 451 -0.70 -3.57 -26.01
N VAL A 452 -1.53 -3.82 -25.00
CA VAL A 452 -1.08 -4.54 -23.82
C VAL A 452 -0.59 -5.87 -24.38
N PRO A 453 0.70 -6.24 -24.27
CA PRO A 453 1.09 -7.58 -24.61
C PRO A 453 0.24 -8.46 -23.71
N ALA A 454 -0.67 -9.23 -24.31
CA ALA A 454 -1.26 -10.35 -23.61
C ALA A 454 -0.07 -11.24 -23.24
N GLY A 455 0.42 -11.09 -22.00
CA GLY A 455 1.28 -12.10 -21.41
C GLY A 455 0.58 -13.44 -21.66
N PRO A 456 1.31 -14.48 -22.10
CA PRO A 456 0.67 -15.73 -22.45
C PRO A 456 -0.17 -16.17 -21.25
N ALA A 457 -1.50 -16.22 -21.43
CA ALA A 457 -2.41 -16.75 -20.43
C ALA A 457 -2.03 -18.22 -20.25
N PHE A 458 -1.17 -18.48 -19.27
CA PHE A 458 -0.84 -19.83 -18.88
C PHE A 458 -2.04 -20.31 -18.07
N ALA A 459 -2.92 -21.07 -18.73
CA ALA A 459 -3.91 -21.85 -18.02
C ALA A 459 -3.14 -22.77 -17.06
N GLY A 460 -3.20 -22.45 -15.77
CA GLY A 460 -2.70 -23.35 -14.73
C GLY A 460 -3.33 -24.74 -14.91
N PRO A 461 -2.67 -25.81 -14.44
CA PRO A 461 -3.23 -27.14 -14.53
C PRO A 461 -4.63 -27.15 -13.90
N ALA A 462 -5.59 -27.75 -14.60
CA ALA A 462 -6.96 -27.89 -14.10
C ALA A 462 -6.95 -28.53 -12.70
N PRO A 463 -7.89 -28.16 -11.80
CA PRO A 463 -7.99 -28.75 -10.48
C PRO A 463 -8.00 -30.27 -10.59
N ILE A 464 -7.08 -30.94 -9.89
CA ILE A 464 -7.10 -32.38 -9.75
C ILE A 464 -8.31 -32.70 -8.87
N GLU A 465 -9.35 -33.29 -9.46
CA GLU A 465 -10.42 -33.93 -8.70
C GLU A 465 -9.80 -34.94 -7.73
N THR A 466 -10.05 -34.76 -6.44
CA THR A 466 -9.67 -35.69 -5.40
C THR A 466 -10.48 -36.98 -5.57
N SER A 467 -9.87 -37.99 -6.16
CA SER A 467 -10.44 -39.33 -6.19
C SER A 467 -10.23 -40.02 -4.84
N ASP A 468 -11.35 -40.30 -4.18
CA ASP A 468 -11.46 -41.17 -3.00
C ASP A 468 -10.89 -42.58 -3.30
N PRO A 469 -9.88 -43.08 -2.58
CA PRO A 469 -9.27 -44.36 -2.87
C PRO A 469 -10.01 -45.51 -2.18
N ARG A 470 -11.32 -45.69 -2.43
CA ARG A 470 -12.07 -46.90 -2.04
C ARG A 470 -13.23 -47.25 -2.97
N ALA A 471 -12.93 -47.66 -4.21
CA ALA A 471 -13.79 -48.60 -4.95
C ALA A 471 -13.04 -49.21 -6.14
N THR A 472 -12.51 -50.42 -5.97
CA THR A 472 -12.21 -51.31 -7.10
C THR A 472 -13.17 -52.48 -7.03
N THR A 473 -14.00 -52.68 -8.05
CA THR A 473 -14.40 -53.99 -8.62
C THR A 473 -15.45 -53.84 -9.74
N GLY A 474 -15.12 -54.39 -10.91
CA GLY A 474 -16.04 -54.74 -12.03
C GLY A 474 -16.47 -53.54 -12.88
N GLY A 475 -16.49 -53.54 -14.20
CA GLY A 475 -16.40 -54.57 -15.23
C GLY A 475 -17.12 -54.00 -16.46
N GLY A 476 -16.56 -54.22 -17.66
CA GLY A 476 -16.96 -53.68 -18.96
C GLY A 476 -18.47 -53.49 -19.26
N GLU A 477 -18.82 -52.47 -20.04
CA GLU A 477 -19.13 -52.60 -21.47
C GLU A 477 -19.55 -51.26 -22.11
N SER A 478 -19.37 -51.20 -23.43
CA SER A 478 -19.65 -50.13 -24.38
C SER A 478 -21.14 -49.81 -24.53
N LEU A 479 -21.52 -48.54 -24.79
CA LEU A 479 -22.28 -48.09 -25.98
C LEU A 479 -22.60 -46.57 -25.95
N ALA A 480 -22.78 -46.03 -27.16
CA ALA A 480 -22.83 -44.61 -27.56
C ALA A 480 -24.22 -43.92 -27.33
N PRO A 481 -24.41 -42.63 -27.66
CA PRO A 481 -25.31 -41.69 -26.97
C PRO A 481 -26.70 -41.52 -27.59
N ALA A 482 -27.65 -40.96 -26.83
CA ALA A 482 -28.90 -40.40 -27.35
C ALA A 482 -29.45 -39.25 -26.48
N GLU A 483 -29.46 -38.07 -27.09
CA GLU A 483 -30.52 -37.05 -27.20
C GLU A 483 -31.31 -36.48 -26.00
N ALA A 484 -31.53 -35.17 -26.16
CA ALA A 484 -32.24 -34.19 -25.35
C ALA A 484 -33.76 -34.40 -25.22
N TYR A 485 -34.33 -33.95 -24.09
CA TYR A 485 -35.67 -33.36 -23.94
C TYR A 485 -35.60 -32.41 -22.72
N ALA A 486 -35.70 -31.09 -22.87
CA ALA A 486 -36.92 -30.27 -23.03
C ALA A 486 -37.84 -30.30 -21.79
N ALA A 487 -38.01 -29.10 -21.21
CA ALA A 487 -38.81 -28.77 -20.04
C ALA A 487 -40.32 -29.03 -20.21
N PRO A 488 -41.07 -28.98 -19.08
CA PRO A 488 -42.27 -28.15 -19.07
C PRO A 488 -42.48 -27.36 -17.76
N ASP A 489 -42.97 -26.14 -17.91
CA ASP A 489 -43.71 -25.32 -16.94
C ASP A 489 -45.14 -25.13 -17.49
N PRO A 490 -46.11 -24.53 -16.77
CA PRO A 490 -46.39 -24.55 -15.32
C PRO A 490 -47.89 -24.83 -15.04
N VAL A 491 -48.27 -25.06 -13.78
CA VAL A 491 -49.67 -24.93 -13.33
C VAL A 491 -49.71 -24.19 -12.00
N ALA A 492 -50.44 -23.08 -12.00
CA ALA A 492 -50.84 -22.31 -10.82
C ALA A 492 -52.04 -22.99 -10.13
N ASP A 493 -52.08 -22.99 -8.80
CA ASP A 493 -53.22 -22.39 -8.09
C ASP A 493 -52.90 -22.08 -6.63
N ASP A 494 -53.57 -21.04 -6.19
CA ASP A 494 -53.47 -20.24 -4.98
C ASP A 494 -54.00 -20.96 -3.71
N LEU A 495 -53.71 -20.35 -2.55
CA LEU A 495 -54.46 -20.31 -1.29
C LEU A 495 -53.72 -20.75 0.01
N THR A 496 -53.56 -19.73 0.87
CA THR A 496 -53.79 -19.70 2.33
C THR A 496 -52.64 -19.95 3.33
N GLY A 497 -52.06 -18.84 3.83
CA GLY A 497 -51.95 -18.50 5.27
C GLY A 497 -50.87 -19.18 6.15
N PRO A 498 -50.08 -18.45 6.97
CA PRO A 498 -49.02 -19.01 7.80
C PRO A 498 -49.47 -19.38 9.23
N PRO A 499 -48.82 -20.34 9.91
CA PRO A 499 -48.90 -20.51 11.36
C PRO A 499 -47.59 -20.08 12.07
N PRO A 500 -47.61 -19.96 13.42
CA PRO A 500 -47.08 -18.78 14.13
C PRO A 500 -45.71 -18.97 14.80
N GLY A 501 -45.07 -17.85 15.14
CA GLY A 501 -43.86 -17.79 15.98
C GLY A 501 -44.15 -17.91 17.49
N PRO A 502 -43.09 -17.98 18.33
CA PRO A 502 -43.22 -17.82 19.77
C PRO A 502 -42.72 -16.45 20.27
N GLN A 503 -43.38 -16.00 21.34
CA GLN A 503 -43.33 -14.69 21.96
C GLN A 503 -42.11 -14.47 22.86
N TYR A 504 -41.75 -13.20 22.98
CA TYR A 504 -40.79 -12.62 23.92
C TYR A 504 -41.53 -12.05 25.15
N VAL A 505 -41.04 -12.28 26.39
CA VAL A 505 -41.29 -11.41 27.56
C VAL A 505 -40.08 -11.50 28.54
N PRO A 506 -39.64 -10.40 29.19
CA PRO A 506 -38.28 -10.21 29.70
C PRO A 506 -38.14 -10.25 31.23
N SER A 507 -36.90 -10.36 31.72
CA SER A 507 -36.52 -9.98 33.09
C SER A 507 -35.00 -9.74 33.20
N GLY A 508 -34.59 -8.50 33.46
CA GLY A 508 -33.27 -8.18 34.04
C GLY A 508 -33.33 -8.12 35.57
N PRO A 509 -32.36 -7.47 36.24
CA PRO A 509 -30.96 -7.90 36.40
C PRO A 509 -30.59 -8.09 37.89
N GLN A 510 -29.54 -8.85 38.20
CA GLN A 510 -28.78 -8.65 39.46
C GLN A 510 -27.41 -9.36 39.47
N ASP A 511 -26.50 -8.68 40.15
CA ASP A 511 -25.04 -8.77 40.13
C ASP A 511 -24.38 -9.95 40.88
N ALA A 512 -23.07 -10.06 40.61
CA ALA A 512 -21.96 -10.29 41.54
C ALA A 512 -21.34 -11.71 41.70
N TYR A 513 -20.08 -11.79 41.26
CA TYR A 513 -18.98 -12.67 41.68
C TYR A 513 -18.92 -12.91 43.21
N PRO A 514 -18.40 -14.08 43.68
CA PRO A 514 -16.94 -14.21 43.88
C PRO A 514 -16.35 -15.65 43.74
N GLY A 515 -15.04 -15.73 43.50
CA GLY A 515 -14.21 -16.87 43.91
C GLY A 515 -13.21 -16.44 45.00
N PRO A 516 -12.21 -17.26 45.37
CA PRO A 516 -12.21 -18.70 45.62
C PRO A 516 -11.77 -19.01 47.08
N VAL A 517 -12.14 -20.18 47.64
CA VAL A 517 -11.55 -20.66 48.91
C VAL A 517 -11.42 -22.20 48.94
N SER A 518 -10.22 -22.66 49.29
CA SER A 518 -9.86 -23.95 49.89
C SER A 518 -8.55 -23.72 50.66
N PRO A 519 -8.09 -24.55 51.64
CA PRO A 519 -8.51 -25.92 51.98
C PRO A 519 -8.59 -26.25 53.51
N ALA A 520 -9.03 -27.46 53.86
CA ALA A 520 -8.77 -28.16 55.15
C ALA A 520 -8.84 -29.69 54.88
N GLU A 521 -7.72 -30.43 54.96
CA GLU A 521 -7.15 -31.18 56.12
C GLU A 521 -7.81 -32.55 56.42
N SER A 522 -7.00 -33.62 56.35
CA SER A 522 -7.16 -34.84 57.15
C SER A 522 -5.80 -35.56 57.37
N GLU A 523 -5.25 -35.38 58.57
CA GLU A 523 -4.55 -36.32 59.50
C GLU A 523 -3.68 -37.50 58.97
N SER A 524 -2.35 -37.52 59.22
CA SER A 524 -1.61 -38.14 60.36
C SER A 524 -1.03 -39.54 59.99
N ASP A 525 0.18 -40.04 60.30
CA ASP A 525 1.43 -39.62 60.98
C ASP A 525 2.49 -40.78 60.72
N PRO A 526 3.67 -40.92 61.37
CA PRO A 526 5.00 -40.57 60.85
C PRO A 526 6.03 -41.74 60.78
N LEU A 527 7.23 -41.51 60.21
CA LEU A 527 8.50 -42.07 60.68
C LEU A 527 9.70 -41.22 60.20
N ALA A 528 10.56 -40.83 61.14
CA ALA A 528 11.72 -39.96 60.97
C ALA A 528 13.06 -40.74 61.03
N GLY A 529 14.09 -40.23 60.35
CA GLY A 529 15.51 -40.59 60.54
C GLY A 529 16.46 -39.84 59.58
N PRO A 530 17.71 -39.50 59.97
CA PRO A 530 18.34 -38.19 59.72
C PRO A 530 19.47 -38.15 58.64
N PRO A 531 20.05 -36.98 58.31
CA PRO A 531 20.99 -36.79 57.19
C PRO A 531 22.47 -36.83 57.62
N PRO A 532 23.43 -36.85 56.67
CA PRO A 532 24.77 -36.37 56.97
C PRO A 532 25.23 -35.22 56.07
N THR A 533 25.73 -34.21 56.77
CA THR A 533 26.60 -33.12 56.35
C THR A 533 28.01 -33.61 55.98
N GLY A 534 28.71 -32.88 55.10
CA GLY A 534 30.17 -32.69 55.20
C GLY A 534 31.00 -32.95 53.96
N SER A 535 31.45 -31.87 53.30
CA SER A 535 32.76 -31.78 52.63
C SER A 535 33.78 -31.30 53.70
N PRO A 536 35.13 -31.52 53.65
CA PRO A 536 35.99 -31.03 52.55
C PRO A 536 37.36 -31.76 52.28
N PHE A 537 38.05 -31.28 51.22
CA PHE A 537 39.48 -31.40 50.85
C PHE A 537 40.05 -32.72 50.30
N GLY A 538 40.85 -32.60 49.21
CA GLY A 538 41.99 -33.49 48.94
C GLY A 538 42.27 -33.75 47.46
N GLU A 539 43.34 -33.13 46.95
CA GLU A 539 43.94 -33.31 45.63
C GLU A 539 44.47 -34.74 45.33
N SER A 540 44.67 -35.01 44.04
CA SER A 540 45.79 -35.76 43.40
C SER A 540 45.43 -36.99 42.52
N ASN A 541 45.72 -36.80 41.23
CA ASN A 541 46.46 -37.66 40.29
C ASN A 541 46.27 -39.19 40.21
N ASP A 542 45.87 -39.66 39.02
CA ASP A 542 46.65 -40.51 38.08
C ASP A 542 45.65 -41.23 37.13
N ALA A 543 45.58 -40.89 35.84
CA ALA A 543 46.46 -41.28 34.71
C ALA A 543 46.10 -42.65 34.07
N TYR A 544 45.59 -42.61 32.82
CA TYR A 544 45.84 -43.48 31.65
C TYR A 544 45.05 -42.87 30.46
N ASP A 545 45.61 -42.03 29.57
CA ASP A 545 46.39 -42.31 28.34
C ASP A 545 45.67 -43.22 27.31
N SER A 546 45.50 -42.94 26.00
CA SER A 546 46.02 -41.94 25.04
C SER A 546 45.11 -41.92 23.77
N ALA A 547 44.76 -40.78 23.18
CA ALA A 547 45.33 -40.13 21.96
C ALA A 547 44.71 -40.51 20.58
N PHE A 548 44.22 -39.52 19.82
CA PHE A 548 44.81 -39.06 18.55
C PHE A 548 44.25 -37.67 18.11
N LEU A 549 45.15 -36.86 17.55
CA LEU A 549 45.20 -35.38 17.30
C LEU A 549 44.14 -34.83 16.30
N ALA A 550 43.61 -33.59 16.30
CA ALA A 550 44.07 -32.21 16.60
C ALA A 550 44.89 -31.49 15.49
N SER A 551 44.33 -30.41 14.91
CA SER A 551 44.99 -29.12 14.54
C SER A 551 43.97 -28.21 13.83
N SER A 552 43.46 -27.08 14.34
CA SER A 552 44.04 -25.77 14.77
C SER A 552 44.43 -24.81 13.64
N TRP A 553 43.75 -23.65 13.60
CA TRP A 553 43.92 -22.47 12.74
C TRP A 553 45.19 -21.67 13.07
N PRO A 554 45.64 -20.77 12.15
CA PRO A 554 45.78 -19.36 12.55
C PRO A 554 45.52 -18.33 11.42
N ALA A 555 45.32 -17.07 11.82
CA ALA A 555 45.44 -15.83 11.02
C ALA A 555 46.04 -14.73 11.93
N PRO A 556 46.47 -13.53 11.45
CA PRO A 556 46.85 -13.09 10.09
C PRO A 556 48.25 -12.41 10.07
N ASP A 557 48.76 -12.09 8.88
CA ASP A 557 49.61 -10.90 8.63
C ASP A 557 49.66 -10.62 7.10
N GLU A 558 49.43 -9.36 6.73
CA GLU A 558 49.52 -8.79 5.37
C GLU A 558 50.96 -8.30 5.07
N PRO A 559 51.42 -8.10 3.81
CA PRO A 559 50.85 -7.09 2.90
C PRO A 559 50.82 -7.39 1.37
N ALA A 560 50.04 -6.55 0.68
CA ALA A 560 49.89 -6.21 -0.75
C ALA A 560 50.74 -6.90 -1.85
N VAL A 561 50.09 -7.24 -2.99
CA VAL A 561 50.37 -6.78 -4.38
C VAL A 561 49.51 -7.54 -5.44
N GLU A 562 48.85 -6.74 -6.30
CA GLU A 562 48.41 -6.86 -7.71
C GLU A 562 47.88 -8.17 -8.37
N SER A 563 46.60 -8.08 -8.78
CA SER A 563 45.96 -8.41 -10.08
C SER A 563 46.74 -9.20 -11.15
N THR A 564 46.19 -10.36 -11.55
CA THR A 564 46.13 -10.84 -12.96
C THR A 564 44.99 -11.83 -13.17
N ALA A 565 44.12 -11.59 -14.16
CA ALA A 565 43.35 -12.65 -14.83
C ALA A 565 42.88 -12.14 -16.20
N ASP A 566 43.67 -12.45 -17.22
CA ASP A 566 43.27 -12.45 -18.63
C ASP A 566 43.99 -13.62 -19.33
N ALA A 567 43.32 -14.24 -20.30
CA ALA A 567 43.62 -15.50 -21.00
C ALA A 567 43.36 -16.79 -20.19
N ASP A 568 42.66 -17.80 -20.69
CA ASP A 568 42.74 -18.42 -22.00
C ASP A 568 41.43 -19.20 -22.31
N MET A 569 41.17 -19.50 -23.58
CA MET A 569 40.62 -20.76 -24.12
C MET A 569 40.05 -20.51 -25.52
N GLY A 570 40.93 -20.69 -26.51
CA GLY A 570 40.55 -20.86 -27.92
C GLY A 570 40.35 -22.32 -28.32
N ALA A 571 39.50 -22.47 -29.35
CA ALA A 571 39.31 -23.58 -30.30
C ALA A 571 38.35 -24.73 -29.92
N VAL A 572 37.27 -24.90 -30.70
CA VAL A 572 37.13 -25.85 -31.84
C VAL A 572 35.68 -25.79 -32.38
N MET A 573 35.51 -26.03 -33.69
CA MET A 573 34.29 -26.04 -34.54
C MET A 573 33.91 -24.65 -35.10
N GLY A 574 33.79 -24.37 -36.40
CA GLY A 574 33.74 -25.17 -37.62
C GLY A 574 32.94 -24.34 -38.64
N GLU A 575 33.59 -23.89 -39.72
CA GLU A 575 32.97 -23.11 -40.81
C GLU A 575 31.97 -23.96 -41.61
N GLN A 576 30.83 -23.36 -42.02
CA GLN A 576 30.43 -23.29 -43.44
C GLN A 576 29.10 -22.51 -43.65
N ASP A 577 29.17 -21.57 -44.62
CA ASP A 577 28.16 -21.21 -45.63
C ASP A 577 26.90 -20.39 -45.26
N ARG A 578 26.92 -19.06 -45.52
CA ARG A 578 26.38 -18.43 -46.76
C ARG A 578 26.37 -16.89 -46.72
N GLU A 579 26.59 -16.36 -47.93
CA GLU A 579 26.89 -14.99 -48.40
C GLU A 579 25.70 -13.97 -48.46
N PRO A 580 25.95 -12.69 -48.86
CA PRO A 580 25.35 -11.46 -48.30
C PRO A 580 24.35 -10.74 -49.23
N TYR A 581 23.71 -9.66 -48.75
CA TYR A 581 23.13 -8.62 -49.61
C TYR A 581 23.14 -7.23 -48.93
N ASP A 582 23.99 -6.35 -49.49
CA ASP A 582 23.88 -4.89 -49.45
C ASP A 582 22.68 -4.43 -50.30
N GLU A 583 21.95 -3.41 -49.82
CA GLU A 583 21.20 -2.38 -50.57
C GLU A 583 20.18 -1.75 -49.59
N TRP A 584 20.24 -0.49 -49.15
CA TRP A 584 20.02 0.73 -49.93
C TRP A 584 20.25 1.95 -49.01
N ARG A 585 21.18 2.85 -49.36
CA ARG A 585 21.09 4.27 -48.98
C ARG A 585 21.97 5.12 -49.89
N ASN A 586 21.37 5.66 -50.94
CA ASN A 586 21.76 6.94 -51.53
C ASN A 586 20.72 7.42 -52.56
N GLY A 587 20.28 8.67 -52.43
CA GLY A 587 19.49 9.34 -53.46
C GLY A 587 18.83 10.64 -53.02
N ARG A 588 19.63 11.74 -53.01
CA ARG A 588 19.37 13.16 -53.40
C ARG A 588 17.94 13.72 -53.24
N GLY A 589 17.68 14.94 -52.77
CA GLY A 589 18.47 16.18 -52.74
C GLY A 589 17.60 17.35 -53.27
N GLU A 590 17.94 18.59 -52.85
CA GLU A 590 17.49 19.93 -53.32
C GLU A 590 16.24 20.56 -52.65
N GLU A 591 16.21 21.81 -52.15
CA GLU A 591 17.22 22.90 -52.05
C GLU A 591 16.72 24.10 -51.19
N SER A 592 17.67 24.93 -50.70
CA SER A 592 17.63 26.42 -50.60
C SER A 592 16.87 27.11 -49.43
N THR A 593 17.37 28.10 -48.65
CA THR A 593 18.56 29.01 -48.66
C THR A 593 18.65 29.88 -47.38
N LEU A 594 19.83 30.53 -47.17
CA LEU A 594 20.19 31.74 -46.36
C LEU A 594 20.95 31.43 -45.03
N SER A 595 22.28 31.32 -45.02
CA SER A 595 23.34 32.38 -44.98
C SER A 595 23.20 33.36 -43.80
N ALA A 596 23.97 33.19 -42.73
CA ALA A 596 25.27 33.86 -42.51
C ALA A 596 25.13 35.38 -42.30
N ASP A 597 25.21 35.82 -41.04
CA ASP A 597 25.76 37.12 -40.66
C ASP A 597 26.06 37.21 -39.16
N MET A 598 27.07 38.03 -38.82
CA MET A 598 27.46 38.56 -37.51
C MET A 598 28.53 37.80 -36.70
N ALA A 599 29.78 37.94 -37.16
CA ALA A 599 30.92 38.12 -36.26
C ALA A 599 31.66 39.41 -36.65
N ALA A 600 31.56 40.44 -35.78
CA ALA A 600 32.52 41.51 -35.49
C ALA A 600 31.80 42.83 -35.18
N LEU A 601 31.96 43.35 -33.96
CA LEU A 601 32.49 44.70 -33.68
C LEU A 601 32.35 45.08 -32.19
N MET A 602 33.50 45.47 -31.64
CA MET A 602 33.76 46.56 -30.69
C MET A 602 33.75 46.31 -29.17
N ASP A 603 34.93 46.63 -28.63
CA ASP A 603 35.37 46.80 -27.25
C ASP A 603 34.54 47.80 -26.41
N GLY A 604 34.58 47.57 -25.09
CA GLY A 604 34.79 48.63 -24.11
C GLY A 604 33.60 49.02 -23.23
N GLU A 605 33.56 48.53 -21.98
CA GLU A 605 33.66 49.34 -20.74
C GLU A 605 33.49 48.47 -19.48
N MET A 606 34.29 48.78 -18.44
CA MET A 606 34.29 48.12 -17.14
C MET A 606 33.08 48.51 -16.27
N ALA A 607 32.50 47.53 -15.56
CA ALA A 607 31.68 47.74 -14.34
C ALA A 607 31.78 46.48 -13.42
N PRO A 608 31.58 46.60 -12.09
CA PRO A 608 32.28 45.83 -11.06
C PRO A 608 31.65 44.44 -10.75
N PRO A 609 32.37 43.54 -10.06
CA PRO A 609 31.84 42.22 -9.73
C PRO A 609 30.73 42.28 -8.66
N PRO A 610 29.73 41.39 -8.72
CA PRO A 610 28.69 41.25 -7.70
C PRO A 610 29.25 40.66 -6.38
N PRO A 611 28.58 40.91 -5.24
CA PRO A 611 29.07 40.48 -3.92
C PRO A 611 29.04 38.95 -3.76
N SER A 612 30.07 38.44 -3.10
CA SER A 612 30.22 37.05 -2.68
C SER A 612 29.07 36.62 -1.76
N GLY A 613 28.26 35.65 -2.21
CA GLY A 613 27.31 34.92 -1.37
C GLY A 613 28.03 33.99 -0.38
N PRO A 614 27.33 33.52 0.69
CA PRO A 614 27.92 32.67 1.72
C PRO A 614 28.23 31.26 1.18
N PRO A 615 29.16 30.53 1.81
CA PRO A 615 29.65 29.24 1.30
C PRO A 615 28.57 28.15 1.35
N ALA A 616 28.59 27.30 0.32
CA ALA A 616 27.80 26.08 0.22
C ALA A 616 28.08 25.12 1.39
N GLY A 617 27.02 24.54 1.96
CA GLY A 617 27.10 23.46 2.95
C GLY A 617 27.61 22.14 2.32
N PRO A 618 28.14 21.21 3.14
CA PRO A 618 28.84 20.05 2.61
C PRO A 618 27.88 18.96 2.11
N ALA A 619 28.38 18.17 1.15
CA ALA A 619 27.76 16.95 0.64
C ALA A 619 27.60 15.88 1.75
N TYR A 620 26.47 15.15 1.72
CA TYR A 620 26.17 14.08 2.66
C TYR A 620 27.11 12.87 2.45
N GLY A 621 28.12 12.76 3.30
CA GLY A 621 28.90 11.55 3.55
C GLY A 621 28.97 11.32 5.04
N GLY A 622 28.23 10.34 5.56
CA GLY A 622 28.27 9.98 6.98
C GLY A 622 29.59 9.26 7.34
N PRO A 623 30.20 9.54 8.51
CA PRO A 623 31.38 8.79 8.96
C PRO A 623 31.00 7.50 9.73
N PRO A 624 31.89 6.49 9.79
CA PRO A 624 31.65 5.22 10.47
C PRO A 624 31.88 5.31 12.00
N PRO A 625 31.42 4.33 12.80
CA PRO A 625 31.43 4.43 14.26
C PRO A 625 32.79 4.01 14.84
N MET A 626 33.25 4.73 15.86
CA MET A 626 34.33 4.28 16.76
C MET A 626 33.89 4.59 18.20
N GLY A 627 33.91 3.55 19.04
CA GLY A 627 33.57 3.65 20.46
C GLY A 627 34.74 4.07 21.36
N GLY A 628 34.41 4.30 22.64
CA GLY A 628 35.34 4.10 23.77
C GLY A 628 35.71 5.31 24.64
N ALA A 629 34.88 5.56 25.66
CA ALA A 629 35.21 5.83 27.07
C ALA A 629 35.96 7.12 27.56
N HIS A 630 35.51 7.54 28.75
CA HIS A 630 36.12 8.41 29.78
C HIS A 630 36.03 9.95 29.63
N ASP A 631 35.05 10.56 30.29
CA ASP A 631 35.24 11.40 31.50
C ASP A 631 33.98 12.24 31.79
N ALA A 632 33.32 11.96 32.93
CA ALA A 632 32.17 12.71 33.42
C ALA A 632 32.61 13.73 34.50
N PRO A 633 32.21 15.01 34.42
CA PRO A 633 32.33 15.95 35.55
C PRO A 633 31.13 15.82 36.52
N PRO A 634 31.30 16.12 37.81
CA PRO A 634 30.30 15.89 38.85
C PRO A 634 29.17 16.95 38.83
N PRO A 635 27.99 16.64 39.42
CA PRO A 635 26.87 17.58 39.49
C PRO A 635 27.10 18.65 40.57
N PRO A 636 26.49 19.85 40.43
CA PRO A 636 26.65 20.92 41.40
C PRO A 636 25.84 20.67 42.69
N GLU A 637 26.42 21.13 43.79
CA GLU A 637 25.97 20.99 45.17
C GLU A 637 24.63 21.69 45.46
N VAL A 638 23.92 21.08 46.40
CA VAL A 638 22.67 21.51 47.03
C VAL A 638 22.98 22.60 48.05
N ASP A 639 22.33 23.75 47.97
CA ASP A 639 22.29 24.73 49.05
C ASP A 639 20.89 24.72 49.67
N ASP A 640 20.83 24.31 50.94
CA ASP A 640 19.65 24.21 51.80
C ASP A 640 19.59 25.47 52.66
N ASP A 641 18.64 26.35 52.37
CA ASP A 641 18.21 27.38 53.31
C ASP A 641 16.67 27.47 53.29
N ARG A 642 16.04 26.67 54.15
CA ARG A 642 14.66 26.85 54.61
C ARG A 642 14.60 27.92 55.72
N PRO A 643 13.46 28.61 55.88
CA PRO A 643 12.53 28.15 56.91
C PRO A 643 11.03 28.31 56.60
N ASP A 644 10.28 27.32 57.13
CA ASP A 644 8.97 27.41 57.81
C ASP A 644 7.68 27.92 57.09
N SER A 645 6.77 26.95 56.83
CA SER A 645 5.57 26.67 57.66
C SER A 645 4.18 26.64 56.99
N GLN A 646 3.40 25.59 57.38
CA GLN A 646 1.91 25.43 57.42
C GLN A 646 1.19 25.21 56.05
N TYR A 647 0.24 24.28 55.83
CA TYR A 647 -0.85 23.69 56.64
C TYR A 647 -1.41 22.38 56.00
N ARG A 648 -1.68 21.36 56.84
CA ARG A 648 -2.89 20.48 56.99
C ARG A 648 -3.72 20.06 55.73
N TYR A 649 -4.28 18.85 55.61
CA TYR A 649 -4.40 17.63 56.45
C TYR A 649 -4.69 16.45 55.52
#